data_AF-A0A9P0GSJ8-F1
#
_entry.id   AF-A0A9P0GSJ8-F1
#
_cell.length_a   1.000
_cell.length_b   1.000
_cell.length_c   1.000
_cell.angle_alpha   90.00
_cell.angle_beta   90.00
_cell.angle_gamma   90.00
#
_symmetry.space_group_name_H-M   'P 1'
#
loop_
_entity.id
_entity.type
_entity.pdbx_description
1 polymer ?
#
loop_
_entity_poly.entity_id
_entity_poly.type
_entity_poly.pdbx_seq_one_letter_code
_entity_poly.pdbx_strand_id
1 'polypeptide(L)'
;MNLTSDLIRIQGILSNLIKNTGEFTKVNYRGGNEDVILKVMLEIQSFLKGRKYITEKDIPNTNYDMQLQDIVLFLALNTSYKHSLNMEEYSHLINITPPLSKCLFANVVYGLDLCKYYCTVIEKLPIKHSVELLDEVSQCLKKSTPDIHLKYANMFLTATANKISSTTYSSEVEDDVSNLCEVTNLILMNLSGMYTNQIKDWKKVKIYNHMGHCLLAFFQLLLRCDENLTLLRQFLENVMRFCTFIIKNVTVDVFISWAETEVDDENLQMLISNKGYLVLERYQKLPESKDLVAVLGSLAKKPKSITEQIHEADIGKMINKINKTDRDQIHWFKALIRTQIFENEESAKCVKKWYHLCDEEDVSQLLNWCVQKKTPQSVELTVKCLSTLDLEKLTAVATTYFYKNKFIKLQASDVAKTLRSLLNKAKEDSDVENDLAKDILILFMQQPVIVLPYLYEECIKNSFYTNVLKKTFEVLKDIIKIDNIGVTTLLAVFDSQPPNEHTINNCIQLFKKLMEIGIFNNDVVLTILGSMLKKHHEEGRLEEVDLVLQMFLGDYLSLPIMEDTKELLKLILTIMNKNRCTFLTFDSLKMEIVRHTVDICCDVFKPGYNYEVDITIDDEDHFTRHYRTFLISGKQQKLSDDICGDFKTDQSNSNLYGLLKALPSAVNREWLQLVQENDRSDQS
;
A
#
# COMPACT_ATOMS: atom_id res chain seq x y z
N MET A 1 -2.46 -16.12 -35.13
CA MET A 1 -2.78 -14.91 -35.92
C MET A 1 -3.86 -15.25 -36.94
N ASN A 2 -4.93 -14.46 -37.07
CA ASN A 2 -6.02 -14.70 -38.02
C ASN A 2 -5.92 -13.78 -39.25
N LEU A 3 -6.54 -14.16 -40.37
CA LEU A 3 -6.58 -13.32 -41.57
C LEU A 3 -7.51 -12.11 -41.34
N THR A 4 -6.94 -10.95 -41.03
CA THR A 4 -7.70 -9.72 -40.75
C THR A 4 -8.00 -8.93 -42.02
N SER A 5 -8.93 -7.96 -41.92
CA SER A 5 -9.26 -7.05 -43.03
C SER A 5 -8.06 -6.25 -43.54
N ASP A 6 -7.08 -5.98 -42.68
CA ASP A 6 -5.86 -5.26 -43.04
C ASP A 6 -4.91 -6.16 -43.84
N LEU A 7 -4.75 -7.42 -43.44
CA LEU A 7 -3.94 -8.39 -44.19
C LEU A 7 -4.52 -8.67 -45.58
N ILE A 8 -5.85 -8.77 -45.69
CA ILE A 8 -6.54 -8.89 -46.98
C ILE A 8 -6.27 -7.66 -47.86
N ARG A 9 -6.26 -6.46 -47.27
CA ARG A 9 -5.97 -5.23 -48.02
C ARG A 9 -4.53 -5.19 -48.52
N ILE A 10 -3.56 -5.63 -47.70
CA ILE A 10 -2.16 -5.78 -48.13
C ILE A 10 -2.02 -6.81 -49.24
N GLN A 11 -2.68 -7.97 -49.12
CA GLN A 11 -2.73 -8.98 -50.17
C GLN A 11 -3.27 -8.40 -51.48
N GLY A 12 -4.34 -7.58 -51.41
CA GLY A 12 -4.89 -6.88 -52.56
C GLY A 12 -3.92 -5.90 -53.20
N ILE A 13 -3.19 -5.11 -52.39
CA ILE A 13 -2.15 -4.18 -52.86
C ILE A 13 -1.06 -4.95 -53.62
N LEU A 14 -0.50 -6.01 -53.03
CA LEU A 14 0.56 -6.81 -53.64
C LEU A 14 0.09 -7.50 -54.93
N SER A 15 -1.14 -8.02 -54.94
CA SER A 15 -1.74 -8.68 -56.11
C SER A 15 -2.03 -7.72 -57.27
N ASN A 16 -2.27 -6.44 -56.98
CA ASN A 16 -2.41 -5.43 -58.02
C ASN A 16 -1.04 -4.99 -58.54
N LEU A 17 -0.08 -4.77 -57.65
CA LEU A 17 1.25 -4.29 -58.00
C LEU A 17 2.02 -5.29 -58.87
N ILE A 18 1.94 -6.60 -58.57
CA ILE A 18 2.67 -7.62 -59.34
C ILE A 18 2.29 -7.60 -60.83
N LYS A 19 1.06 -7.21 -61.18
CA LYS A 19 0.60 -7.06 -62.57
C LYS A 19 1.33 -5.94 -63.31
N ASN A 20 1.75 -4.90 -62.58
CA ASN A 20 2.35 -3.69 -63.13
C ASN A 20 3.88 -3.70 -63.04
N THR A 21 4.46 -4.39 -62.06
CA THR A 21 5.90 -4.40 -61.80
C THR A 21 6.60 -5.70 -62.17
N GLY A 22 5.84 -6.75 -62.54
CA GLY A 22 6.39 -8.09 -62.75
C GLY A 22 6.64 -8.85 -61.44
N GLU A 23 7.18 -10.06 -61.57
CA GLU A 23 7.36 -11.01 -60.46
C GLU A 23 8.28 -10.48 -59.35
N PHE A 24 7.74 -10.40 -58.13
CA PHE A 24 8.49 -9.93 -56.95
C PHE A 24 9.67 -10.84 -56.55
N THR A 25 9.62 -12.13 -56.84
CA THR A 25 10.68 -13.10 -56.51
C THR A 25 12.00 -12.82 -57.24
N LYS A 26 11.96 -12.08 -58.36
CA LYS A 26 13.15 -11.70 -59.15
C LYS A 26 13.85 -10.45 -58.62
N VAL A 27 13.19 -9.68 -57.74
CA VAL A 27 13.75 -8.46 -57.16
C VAL A 27 14.95 -8.80 -56.29
N ASN A 28 16.12 -8.26 -56.65
CA ASN A 28 17.35 -8.42 -55.90
C ASN A 28 18.22 -7.14 -56.01
N TYR A 29 19.31 -7.05 -55.24
CA TYR A 29 20.18 -5.87 -55.22
C TYR A 29 20.97 -5.62 -56.52
N ARG A 30 20.98 -6.57 -57.47
CA ARG A 30 21.64 -6.45 -58.77
C ARG A 30 20.56 -6.34 -59.86
N GLY A 31 20.70 -5.35 -60.74
CA GLY A 31 19.86 -5.25 -61.95
C GLY A 31 18.77 -4.16 -61.96
N GLY A 32 18.91 -3.07 -61.20
CA GLY A 32 18.08 -1.88 -61.40
C GLY A 32 16.64 -1.97 -60.84
N ASN A 33 16.45 -2.70 -59.73
CA ASN A 33 15.13 -2.94 -59.15
C ASN A 33 14.63 -1.83 -58.20
N GLU A 34 15.36 -0.71 -58.09
CA GLU A 34 15.09 0.38 -57.15
C GLU A 34 13.68 0.95 -57.32
N ASP A 35 13.23 1.15 -58.57
CA ASP A 35 11.90 1.68 -58.87
C ASP A 35 10.77 0.74 -58.44
N VAL A 36 10.98 -0.57 -58.56
CA VAL A 36 10.01 -1.59 -58.14
C VAL A 36 9.89 -1.60 -56.62
N ILE A 37 11.02 -1.59 -55.92
CA ILE A 37 11.07 -1.52 -54.45
C ILE A 37 10.36 -0.25 -53.96
N LEU A 38 10.67 0.89 -54.57
CA LEU A 38 10.08 2.18 -54.21
C LEU A 38 8.56 2.19 -54.42
N LYS A 39 8.05 1.68 -55.54
CA LYS A 39 6.61 1.59 -55.81
C LYS A 39 5.88 0.72 -54.78
N VAL A 40 6.41 -0.46 -54.48
CA VAL A 40 5.81 -1.36 -53.47
C VAL A 40 5.81 -0.70 -52.09
N MET A 41 6.93 -0.07 -51.72
CA MET A 41 7.05 0.62 -50.44
C MET A 41 6.05 1.78 -50.30
N LEU A 42 5.89 2.63 -51.33
CA LEU A 42 4.98 3.78 -51.31
C LEU A 42 3.50 3.37 -51.17
N GLU A 43 3.08 2.29 -51.84
CA GLU A 43 1.70 1.79 -51.71
C GLU A 43 1.41 1.21 -50.32
N ILE A 44 2.36 0.45 -49.76
CA ILE A 44 2.25 -0.04 -48.38
C ILE A 44 2.26 1.14 -47.41
N GLN A 45 3.12 2.14 -47.62
CA GLN A 45 3.17 3.36 -46.81
C GLN A 45 1.85 4.12 -46.83
N SER A 46 1.24 4.29 -48.01
CA SER A 46 -0.05 4.95 -48.20
C SER A 46 -1.15 4.25 -47.39
N PHE A 47 -1.17 2.91 -47.43
CA PHE A 47 -2.07 2.12 -46.60
C PHE A 47 -1.84 2.32 -45.09
N LEU A 48 -0.58 2.24 -44.64
CA LEU A 48 -0.23 2.41 -43.22
C LEU A 48 -0.56 3.82 -42.70
N LYS A 49 -0.34 4.86 -43.52
CA LYS A 49 -0.76 6.24 -43.21
C LYS A 49 -2.28 6.36 -43.15
N GLY A 50 -3.00 5.78 -44.11
CA GLY A 50 -4.46 5.77 -44.13
C GLY A 50 -5.10 5.11 -42.89
N ARG A 51 -4.39 4.16 -42.27
CA ARG A 51 -4.79 3.51 -41.00
C ARG A 51 -4.22 4.18 -39.75
N LYS A 52 -3.41 5.23 -39.88
CA LYS A 52 -2.68 5.90 -38.78
C LYS A 52 -1.70 4.99 -38.02
N TYR A 53 -1.26 3.89 -38.67
CA TYR A 53 -0.23 2.99 -38.13
C TYR A 53 1.16 3.61 -38.22
N ILE A 54 1.38 4.48 -39.21
CA ILE A 54 2.55 5.34 -39.31
C ILE A 54 2.06 6.80 -39.27
N THR A 55 2.83 7.65 -38.58
CA THR A 55 2.57 9.09 -38.46
C THR A 55 2.86 9.84 -39.78
N GLU A 56 2.46 11.11 -39.87
CA GLU A 56 2.78 11.95 -41.04
C GLU A 56 4.29 12.10 -41.28
N LYS A 57 5.11 11.91 -40.23
CA LYS A 57 6.58 11.95 -40.28
C LYS A 57 7.23 10.59 -40.61
N ASP A 58 6.44 9.62 -41.05
CA ASP A 58 6.93 8.27 -41.38
C ASP A 58 7.47 7.46 -40.19
N ILE A 59 7.04 7.83 -38.97
CA ILE A 59 7.41 7.13 -37.74
C ILE A 59 6.27 6.18 -37.33
N PRO A 60 6.55 4.89 -37.02
CA PRO A 60 5.56 3.96 -36.51
C PRO A 60 4.85 4.44 -35.24
N ASN A 61 3.54 4.21 -35.17
CA ASN A 61 2.72 4.58 -34.02
C ASN A 61 2.65 3.42 -33.02
N THR A 62 3.21 3.63 -31.82
CA THR A 62 3.30 2.60 -30.77
C THR A 62 1.93 2.10 -30.28
N ASN A 63 0.86 2.87 -30.46
CA ASN A 63 -0.50 2.43 -30.11
C ASN A 63 -1.00 1.26 -30.99
N TYR A 64 -0.34 1.00 -32.12
CA TYR A 64 -0.70 -0.05 -33.07
C TYR A 64 0.43 -1.07 -33.26
N ASP A 65 1.25 -1.28 -32.24
CA ASP A 65 2.39 -2.21 -32.27
C ASP A 65 1.99 -3.63 -32.70
N MET A 66 0.86 -4.16 -32.21
CA MET A 66 0.41 -5.51 -32.57
C MET A 66 0.04 -5.62 -34.05
N GLN A 67 -0.67 -4.63 -34.59
CA GLN A 67 -1.11 -4.63 -35.99
C GLN A 67 0.10 -4.54 -36.92
N LEU A 68 1.08 -3.71 -36.59
CA LEU A 68 2.33 -3.60 -37.34
C LEU A 68 3.15 -4.89 -37.26
N GLN A 69 3.18 -5.55 -36.11
CA GLN A 69 3.81 -6.86 -35.95
C GLN A 69 3.14 -7.93 -36.81
N ASP A 70 1.81 -7.99 -36.82
CA ASP A 70 1.04 -8.92 -37.64
C ASP A 70 1.28 -8.69 -39.14
N ILE A 71 1.35 -7.43 -39.57
CA ILE A 71 1.66 -7.06 -40.96
C ILE A 71 3.06 -7.53 -41.36
N VAL A 72 4.08 -7.25 -40.55
CA VAL A 72 5.47 -7.63 -40.88
C VAL A 72 5.66 -9.14 -40.84
N LEU A 73 5.01 -9.84 -39.90
CA LEU A 73 4.98 -11.30 -39.88
C LEU A 73 4.27 -11.87 -41.11
N PHE A 74 3.13 -11.29 -41.50
CA PHE A 74 2.39 -11.71 -42.69
C PHE A 74 3.22 -11.60 -43.98
N LEU A 75 3.95 -10.50 -44.15
CA LEU A 75 4.88 -10.32 -45.27
C LEU A 75 6.01 -11.36 -45.22
N ALA A 76 6.54 -11.66 -44.03
CA ALA A 76 7.59 -12.67 -43.86
C ALA A 76 7.10 -14.10 -44.19
N LEU A 77 5.87 -14.45 -43.81
CA LEU A 77 5.25 -15.74 -44.12
C LEU A 77 5.02 -15.96 -45.62
N ASN A 78 4.90 -14.87 -46.38
CA ASN A 78 4.72 -14.89 -47.84
C ASN A 78 5.99 -14.47 -48.60
N THR A 79 7.16 -14.58 -47.95
CA THR A 79 8.46 -14.36 -48.59
C THR A 79 9.01 -15.69 -49.13
N SER A 80 9.66 -15.63 -50.29
CA SER A 80 10.30 -16.78 -50.93
C SER A 80 11.66 -17.08 -50.30
N TYR A 81 11.74 -18.18 -49.56
CA TYR A 81 12.96 -18.70 -48.93
C TYR A 81 13.59 -19.83 -49.75
N LYS A 82 14.86 -20.16 -49.48
CA LYS A 82 15.51 -21.34 -50.10
C LYS A 82 14.88 -22.65 -49.62
N HIS A 83 14.51 -22.70 -48.35
CA HIS A 83 13.85 -23.86 -47.73
C HIS A 83 12.38 -23.57 -47.45
N SER A 84 11.51 -24.56 -47.60
CA SER A 84 10.09 -24.41 -47.28
C SER A 84 9.90 -23.96 -45.82
N LEU A 85 9.03 -22.97 -45.65
CA LEU A 85 8.65 -22.47 -44.34
C LEU A 85 7.48 -23.30 -43.82
N ASN A 86 7.73 -24.12 -42.80
CA ASN A 86 6.71 -24.95 -42.16
C ASN A 86 6.42 -24.39 -40.77
N MET A 87 5.26 -23.72 -40.63
CA MET A 87 4.74 -23.26 -39.34
C MET A 87 3.26 -23.61 -39.25
N GLU A 88 2.93 -24.68 -38.50
CA GLU A 88 1.57 -25.22 -38.42
C GLU A 88 0.54 -24.16 -37.98
N GLU A 89 0.90 -23.34 -36.99
CA GLU A 89 0.05 -22.25 -36.45
C GLU A 89 -0.32 -21.19 -37.51
N TYR A 90 0.49 -21.05 -38.57
CA TYR A 90 0.31 -20.03 -39.60
C TYR A 90 0.08 -20.62 -41.00
N SER A 91 -0.21 -21.92 -41.08
CA SER A 91 -0.39 -22.63 -42.35
C SER A 91 -1.43 -21.98 -43.28
N HIS A 92 -2.51 -21.41 -42.72
CA HIS A 92 -3.56 -20.69 -43.46
C HIS A 92 -3.15 -19.30 -43.98
N LEU A 93 -1.98 -18.78 -43.59
CA LEU A 93 -1.48 -17.45 -43.96
C LEU A 93 -0.23 -17.50 -44.87
N ILE A 94 0.30 -18.68 -45.13
CA ILE A 94 1.49 -18.91 -45.97
C ILE A 94 1.06 -19.06 -47.43
N ASN A 95 1.81 -18.43 -48.34
CA ASN A 95 1.58 -18.47 -49.80
C ASN A 95 0.19 -18.00 -50.26
N ILE A 96 -0.45 -17.09 -49.52
CA ILE A 96 -1.72 -16.48 -49.91
C ILE A 96 -1.55 -15.14 -50.63
N THR A 97 -0.35 -14.55 -50.61
CA THR A 97 -0.01 -13.38 -51.43
C THR A 97 0.96 -13.77 -52.55
N PRO A 98 1.13 -12.92 -53.58
CA PRO A 98 2.26 -13.09 -54.48
C PRO A 98 3.58 -13.14 -53.69
N PRO A 99 4.45 -14.13 -53.93
CA PRO A 99 5.63 -14.36 -53.10
C PRO A 99 6.65 -13.22 -53.26
N LEU A 100 7.06 -12.64 -52.13
CA LEU A 100 8.07 -11.57 -52.11
C LEU A 100 9.47 -12.16 -52.20
N SER A 101 10.42 -11.49 -52.83
CA SER A 101 11.83 -11.80 -52.58
C SER A 101 12.24 -11.29 -51.19
N LYS A 102 13.24 -11.94 -50.58
CA LYS A 102 13.80 -11.50 -49.30
C LYS A 102 14.37 -10.10 -49.37
N CYS A 103 14.99 -9.75 -50.50
CA CYS A 103 15.48 -8.40 -50.79
C CYS A 103 14.34 -7.37 -50.78
N LEU A 104 13.21 -7.65 -51.45
CA LEU A 104 12.06 -6.75 -51.45
C LEU A 104 11.47 -6.59 -50.04
N PHE A 105 11.30 -7.70 -49.31
CA PHE A 105 10.79 -7.67 -47.95
C PHE A 105 11.69 -6.86 -47.01
N ALA A 106 13.01 -7.11 -47.04
CA ALA A 106 14.00 -6.37 -46.24
C ALA A 106 13.97 -4.86 -46.54
N ASN A 107 13.90 -4.46 -47.81
CA ASN A 107 13.86 -3.04 -48.19
C ASN A 107 12.54 -2.36 -47.80
N VAL A 108 11.39 -3.04 -47.93
CA VAL A 108 10.09 -2.49 -47.50
C VAL A 108 10.09 -2.24 -45.99
N VAL A 109 10.52 -3.22 -45.20
CA VAL A 109 10.58 -3.08 -43.75
C VAL A 109 11.56 -1.99 -43.34
N TYR A 110 12.75 -1.98 -43.94
CA TYR A 110 13.79 -1.02 -43.62
C TYR A 110 13.37 0.42 -43.99
N GLY A 111 12.80 0.61 -45.18
CA GLY A 111 12.40 1.93 -45.66
C GLY A 111 11.16 2.52 -44.97
N LEU A 112 10.35 1.68 -44.31
CA LEU A 112 9.18 2.10 -43.52
C LEU A 112 9.46 2.20 -42.01
N ASP A 113 10.72 2.12 -41.57
CA ASP A 113 11.14 2.07 -40.16
C ASP A 113 10.42 0.97 -39.35
N LEU A 114 10.16 -0.18 -39.98
CA LEU A 114 9.50 -1.33 -39.35
C LEU A 114 10.50 -2.35 -38.75
N CYS A 115 11.78 -1.96 -38.59
CA CYS A 115 12.85 -2.84 -38.11
C CYS A 115 12.57 -3.44 -36.73
N LYS A 116 11.82 -2.74 -35.86
CA LYS A 116 11.38 -3.25 -34.54
C LYS A 116 10.58 -4.55 -34.70
N TYR A 117 9.60 -4.55 -35.60
CA TYR A 117 8.73 -5.70 -35.83
C TYR A 117 9.44 -6.82 -36.59
N TYR A 118 10.41 -6.45 -37.43
CA TYR A 118 11.29 -7.41 -38.10
C TYR A 118 12.16 -8.22 -37.13
N CYS A 119 12.63 -7.59 -36.05
CA CYS A 119 13.33 -8.29 -34.98
C CYS A 119 12.46 -9.39 -34.36
N THR A 120 11.17 -9.12 -34.17
CA THR A 120 10.23 -10.14 -33.67
C THR A 120 10.01 -11.27 -34.67
N VAL A 121 10.07 -10.98 -35.98
CA VAL A 121 10.04 -12.03 -37.02
C VAL A 121 11.29 -12.89 -36.95
N ILE A 122 12.48 -12.30 -36.80
CA ILE A 122 13.76 -13.03 -36.64
C ILE A 122 13.71 -13.98 -35.44
N GLU A 123 13.11 -13.55 -34.33
CA GLU A 123 12.97 -14.37 -33.12
C GLU A 123 11.97 -15.52 -33.31
N LYS A 124 10.86 -15.29 -34.02
CA LYS A 124 9.78 -16.28 -34.22
C LYS A 124 10.10 -17.33 -35.28
N LEU A 125 10.72 -16.95 -36.39
CA LEU A 125 10.98 -17.87 -37.50
C LEU A 125 12.05 -18.91 -37.14
N PRO A 126 12.07 -20.09 -37.81
CA PRO A 126 13.16 -21.05 -37.67
C PRO A 126 14.51 -20.41 -38.03
N ILE A 127 15.59 -20.86 -37.39
CA ILE A 127 16.90 -20.18 -37.43
C ILE A 127 17.46 -20.04 -38.85
N LYS A 128 17.35 -21.06 -39.71
CA LYS A 128 17.71 -21.01 -41.13
C LYS A 128 17.05 -19.85 -41.90
N HIS A 129 15.78 -19.59 -41.63
CA HIS A 129 15.03 -18.49 -42.27
C HIS A 129 15.50 -17.14 -41.74
N SER A 130 15.79 -17.06 -40.43
CA SER A 130 16.37 -15.87 -39.81
C SER A 130 17.75 -15.52 -40.37
N VAL A 131 18.59 -16.52 -40.70
CA VAL A 131 19.88 -16.31 -41.41
C VAL A 131 19.64 -15.63 -42.76
N GLU A 132 18.74 -16.19 -43.57
CA GLU A 132 18.44 -15.65 -44.91
C GLU A 132 17.89 -14.22 -44.86
N LEU A 133 17.10 -13.87 -43.85
CA LEU A 133 16.54 -12.54 -43.65
C LEU A 133 17.61 -11.53 -43.20
N LEU A 134 18.45 -11.90 -42.23
CA LEU A 134 19.51 -11.02 -41.74
C LEU A 134 20.58 -10.73 -42.78
N ASP A 135 20.89 -11.68 -43.67
CA ASP A 135 21.84 -11.47 -44.77
C ASP A 135 21.38 -10.33 -45.69
N GLU A 136 20.10 -10.31 -46.05
CA GLU A 136 19.53 -9.28 -46.92
C GLU A 136 19.46 -7.90 -46.23
N VAL A 137 19.16 -7.88 -44.93
CA VAL A 137 19.15 -6.65 -44.14
C VAL A 137 20.56 -6.09 -43.90
N SER A 138 21.58 -6.96 -43.82
CA SER A 138 22.98 -6.52 -43.72
C SER A 138 23.38 -5.60 -44.88
N GLN A 139 22.80 -5.80 -46.07
CA GLN A 139 23.02 -4.97 -47.24
C GLN A 139 22.28 -3.62 -47.15
N CYS A 140 21.08 -3.58 -46.54
CA CYS A 140 20.39 -2.32 -46.23
C CYS A 140 21.23 -1.46 -45.28
N LEU A 141 21.76 -2.07 -44.22
CA LEU A 141 22.56 -1.39 -43.20
C LEU A 141 23.82 -0.72 -43.78
N LYS A 142 24.49 -1.36 -44.74
CA LYS A 142 25.67 -0.78 -45.43
C LYS A 142 25.38 0.55 -46.12
N LYS A 143 24.14 0.81 -46.53
CA LYS A 143 23.75 2.06 -47.22
C LYS A 143 23.29 3.15 -46.26
N SER A 144 23.16 2.85 -44.98
CA SER A 144 22.60 3.76 -43.98
C SER A 144 23.62 4.71 -43.38
N THR A 145 23.15 5.83 -42.81
CA THR A 145 24.01 6.72 -42.03
C THR A 145 24.44 6.00 -40.74
N PRO A 146 25.64 6.27 -40.20
CA PRO A 146 26.13 5.49 -39.06
C PRO A 146 25.22 5.52 -37.82
N ASP A 147 24.55 6.64 -37.54
CA ASP A 147 23.63 6.76 -36.39
C ASP A 147 22.41 5.83 -36.56
N ILE A 148 21.84 5.76 -37.76
CA ILE A 148 20.72 4.86 -38.11
C ILE A 148 21.21 3.40 -38.14
N HIS A 149 22.42 3.17 -38.66
CA HIS A 149 23.06 1.87 -38.67
C HIS A 149 23.18 1.33 -37.25
N LEU A 150 23.76 2.11 -36.32
CA LEU A 150 23.95 1.70 -34.94
C LEU A 150 22.63 1.34 -34.26
N LYS A 151 21.59 2.18 -34.44
CA LYS A 151 20.24 1.90 -33.92
C LYS A 151 19.75 0.52 -34.36
N TYR A 152 19.70 0.25 -35.67
CA TYR A 152 19.11 -0.98 -36.18
C TYR A 152 20.01 -2.20 -36.02
N ALA A 153 21.31 -2.06 -36.18
CA ALA A 153 22.22 -3.17 -35.93
C ALA A 153 22.18 -3.63 -34.47
N ASN A 154 22.08 -2.72 -33.50
CA ASN A 154 21.88 -3.10 -32.11
C ASN A 154 20.58 -3.91 -31.91
N MET A 155 19.49 -3.50 -32.57
CA MET A 155 18.22 -4.23 -32.54
C MET A 155 18.35 -5.64 -33.15
N PHE A 156 18.96 -5.76 -34.33
CA PHE A 156 19.13 -7.05 -35.00
C PHE A 156 20.07 -7.98 -34.25
N LEU A 157 21.20 -7.49 -33.74
CA LEU A 157 22.13 -8.27 -32.92
C LEU A 157 21.46 -8.75 -31.63
N THR A 158 20.63 -7.91 -31.01
CA THR A 158 19.84 -8.30 -29.84
C THR A 158 18.82 -9.39 -30.17
N ALA A 159 18.11 -9.26 -31.29
CA ALA A 159 17.14 -10.26 -31.75
C ALA A 159 17.82 -11.60 -32.08
N THR A 160 19.00 -11.55 -32.70
CA THR A 160 19.83 -12.74 -32.95
C THR A 160 20.24 -13.41 -31.65
N ALA A 161 20.73 -12.64 -30.67
CA ALA A 161 21.10 -13.21 -29.37
C ALA A 161 19.89 -13.90 -28.70
N ASN A 162 18.72 -13.25 -28.68
CA ASN A 162 17.49 -13.86 -28.15
C ASN A 162 17.10 -15.12 -28.92
N LYS A 163 17.23 -15.11 -30.26
CA LYS A 163 16.91 -16.27 -31.10
C LYS A 163 17.81 -17.45 -30.76
N ILE A 164 19.13 -17.25 -30.71
CA ILE A 164 20.09 -18.29 -30.35
C ILE A 164 19.79 -18.81 -28.94
N SER A 165 19.53 -17.91 -27.97
CA SER A 165 19.16 -18.29 -26.60
C SER A 165 17.92 -19.17 -26.50
N SER A 166 16.94 -18.94 -27.38
CA SER A 166 15.68 -19.70 -27.39
C SER A 166 15.75 -21.02 -28.17
N THR A 167 16.85 -21.31 -28.86
CA THR A 167 16.94 -22.46 -29.76
C THR A 167 17.46 -23.71 -29.06
N THR A 168 16.77 -24.85 -29.24
CA THR A 168 17.19 -26.14 -28.71
C THR A 168 18.37 -26.70 -29.49
N TYR A 169 19.36 -27.27 -28.78
CA TYR A 169 20.58 -27.81 -29.38
C TYR A 169 20.30 -29.04 -30.27
N SER A 170 20.80 -28.99 -31.50
CA SER A 170 20.92 -30.12 -32.43
C SER A 170 22.08 -29.85 -33.41
N SER A 171 22.59 -30.88 -34.10
CA SER A 171 23.70 -30.72 -35.05
C SER A 171 23.34 -29.84 -36.25
N GLU A 172 22.12 -29.96 -36.77
CA GLU A 172 21.63 -29.10 -37.87
C GLU A 172 21.49 -27.63 -37.43
N VAL A 173 21.10 -27.41 -36.17
CA VAL A 173 21.00 -26.06 -35.58
C VAL A 173 22.38 -25.44 -35.39
N GLU A 174 23.41 -26.23 -35.06
CA GLU A 174 24.77 -25.71 -34.85
C GLU A 174 25.34 -25.07 -36.13
N ASP A 175 25.15 -25.70 -37.29
CA ASP A 175 25.55 -25.15 -38.59
C ASP A 175 24.77 -23.85 -38.91
N ASP A 176 23.46 -23.84 -38.67
CA ASP A 176 22.63 -22.64 -38.87
C ASP A 176 23.01 -21.50 -37.92
N VAL A 177 23.36 -21.80 -36.67
CA VAL A 177 23.88 -20.82 -35.69
C VAL A 177 25.22 -20.26 -36.16
N SER A 178 26.10 -21.09 -36.71
CA SER A 178 27.37 -20.64 -37.26
C SER A 178 27.16 -19.69 -38.45
N ASN A 179 26.28 -20.04 -39.40
CA ASN A 179 25.90 -19.17 -40.51
C ASN A 179 25.31 -17.83 -40.02
N LEU A 180 24.48 -17.87 -38.97
CA LEU A 180 23.94 -16.68 -38.32
C LEU A 180 25.04 -15.80 -37.70
N CYS A 181 26.03 -16.44 -37.07
CA CYS A 181 27.20 -15.77 -36.52
C CYS A 181 28.07 -15.12 -37.60
N GLU A 182 28.17 -15.70 -38.79
CA GLU A 182 28.87 -15.09 -39.94
C GLU A 182 28.17 -13.80 -40.40
N VAL A 183 26.84 -13.84 -40.54
CA VAL A 183 26.04 -12.66 -40.94
C VAL A 183 26.15 -11.55 -39.89
N THR A 184 26.04 -11.89 -38.60
CA THR A 184 26.19 -10.90 -37.53
C THR A 184 27.62 -10.35 -37.41
N ASN A 185 28.64 -11.16 -37.71
CA ASN A 185 30.03 -10.69 -37.83
C ASN A 185 30.18 -9.64 -38.95
N LEU A 186 29.48 -9.78 -40.08
CA LEU A 186 29.44 -8.74 -41.11
C LEU A 186 28.76 -7.46 -40.63
N ILE A 187 27.67 -7.56 -39.86
CA ILE A 187 27.00 -6.39 -39.25
C ILE A 187 27.95 -5.68 -38.28
N LEU A 188 28.60 -6.42 -37.38
CA LEU A 188 29.59 -5.90 -36.43
C LEU A 188 30.79 -5.26 -37.13
N MET A 189 31.26 -5.84 -38.24
CA MET A 189 32.33 -5.28 -39.06
C MET A 189 31.94 -3.93 -39.66
N ASN A 190 30.70 -3.79 -40.14
CA ASN A 190 30.26 -2.52 -40.73
C ASN A 190 30.00 -1.43 -39.67
N LEU A 191 29.69 -1.81 -38.42
CA LEU A 191 29.58 -0.87 -37.30
C LEU A 191 30.96 -0.36 -36.82
N SER A 192 31.95 -1.26 -36.78
CA SER A 192 33.28 -0.95 -36.27
C SER A 192 34.21 -0.35 -37.32
N GLY A 193 34.07 -0.76 -38.59
CA GLY A 193 34.80 -0.23 -39.74
C GLY A 193 33.98 0.86 -40.42
N MET A 194 34.01 2.08 -39.89
CA MET A 194 33.31 3.21 -40.53
C MET A 194 33.88 3.45 -41.94
N TYR A 195 33.07 3.27 -42.98
CA TYR A 195 33.52 3.48 -44.36
C TYR A 195 33.85 4.95 -44.60
N THR A 196 35.00 5.25 -45.22
CA THR A 196 35.49 6.61 -45.48
C THR A 196 34.46 7.50 -46.20
N ASN A 197 33.63 6.92 -47.06
CA ASN A 197 32.57 7.63 -47.78
C ASN A 197 31.42 8.09 -46.86
N GLN A 198 31.15 7.39 -45.75
CA GLN A 198 30.05 7.71 -44.82
C GLN A 198 30.45 8.76 -43.78
N ILE A 199 31.75 8.89 -43.50
CA ILE A 199 32.29 9.79 -42.47
C ILE A 199 33.06 10.98 -43.04
N LYS A 200 33.10 11.14 -44.37
CA LYS A 200 33.89 12.18 -45.05
C LYS A 200 33.59 13.60 -44.53
N ASP A 201 32.35 13.85 -44.15
CA ASP A 201 31.87 15.15 -43.66
C ASP A 201 31.75 15.23 -42.12
N TRP A 202 32.20 14.19 -41.40
CA TRP A 202 32.08 14.14 -39.95
C TRP A 202 33.22 14.88 -39.25
N LYS A 203 32.87 15.71 -38.26
CA LYS A 203 33.86 16.28 -37.33
C LYS A 203 34.42 15.16 -36.44
N LYS A 204 35.69 15.30 -36.01
CA LYS A 204 36.36 14.36 -35.11
C LYS A 204 35.53 14.00 -33.87
N VAL A 205 34.93 15.00 -33.22
CA VAL A 205 34.06 14.82 -32.05
C VAL A 205 32.89 13.87 -32.35
N LYS A 206 32.26 13.97 -33.53
CA LYS A 206 31.16 13.09 -33.92
C LYS A 206 31.64 11.64 -34.10
N ILE A 207 32.83 11.44 -34.66
CA ILE A 207 33.45 10.11 -34.78
C ILE A 207 33.73 9.53 -33.39
N TYR A 208 34.31 10.32 -32.48
CA TYR A 208 34.60 9.89 -31.11
C TYR A 208 33.34 9.51 -30.35
N ASN A 209 32.29 10.32 -30.42
CA ASN A 209 31.02 10.02 -29.77
C ASN A 209 30.37 8.75 -30.35
N HIS A 210 30.43 8.56 -31.67
CA HIS A 210 29.93 7.35 -32.30
C HIS A 210 30.68 6.09 -31.81
N MET A 211 32.01 6.14 -31.68
CA MET A 211 32.79 5.04 -31.08
C MET A 211 32.30 4.71 -29.67
N GLY A 212 32.01 5.74 -28.86
CA GLY A 212 31.49 5.56 -27.51
C GLY A 212 30.10 4.92 -27.47
N HIS A 213 29.19 5.36 -28.35
CA HIS A 213 27.87 4.75 -28.48
C HIS A 213 27.93 3.31 -29.00
N CYS A 214 28.85 2.97 -29.91
CA CYS A 214 29.09 1.59 -30.34
C CYS A 214 29.54 0.70 -29.18
N LEU A 215 30.49 1.16 -28.35
CA LEU A 215 30.93 0.42 -27.16
C LEU A 215 29.78 0.21 -26.17
N LEU A 216 28.98 1.24 -25.95
CA LEU A 216 27.83 1.16 -25.05
C LEU A 216 26.80 0.14 -25.55
N ALA A 217 26.50 0.14 -26.85
CA ALA A 217 25.62 -0.86 -27.46
C ALA A 217 26.18 -2.29 -27.31
N PHE A 218 27.48 -2.49 -27.54
CA PHE A 218 28.09 -3.80 -27.39
C PHE A 218 28.16 -4.26 -25.93
N PHE A 219 28.42 -3.38 -24.97
CA PHE A 219 28.36 -3.72 -23.55
C PHE A 219 26.94 -4.10 -23.12
N GLN A 220 25.92 -3.38 -23.59
CA GLN A 220 24.53 -3.74 -23.34
C GLN A 220 24.19 -5.12 -23.92
N LEU A 221 24.66 -5.42 -25.12
CA LEU A 221 24.48 -6.72 -25.77
C LEU A 221 25.16 -7.85 -24.97
N LEU A 222 26.42 -7.67 -24.57
CA LEU A 222 27.15 -8.62 -23.72
C LEU A 222 26.44 -8.85 -22.38
N LEU A 223 25.98 -7.78 -21.71
CA LEU A 223 25.27 -7.91 -20.43
C LEU A 223 23.88 -8.58 -20.57
N ARG A 224 23.36 -8.72 -21.79
CA ARG A 224 22.07 -9.39 -22.05
C ARG A 224 22.23 -10.89 -22.36
N CYS A 225 23.36 -11.29 -22.93
CA CYS A 225 23.65 -12.68 -23.27
C CYS A 225 23.94 -13.53 -22.02
N ASP A 226 23.63 -14.83 -22.07
CA ASP A 226 24.07 -15.80 -21.05
C ASP A 226 25.39 -16.44 -21.48
N GLU A 227 26.43 -16.25 -20.68
CA GLU A 227 27.76 -16.78 -20.89
C GLU A 227 27.85 -18.31 -20.79
N ASN A 228 26.89 -18.96 -20.15
CA ASN A 228 26.89 -20.42 -19.95
C ASN A 228 26.28 -21.17 -21.14
N LEU A 229 25.66 -20.47 -22.09
CA LEU A 229 25.02 -21.10 -23.24
C LEU A 229 26.02 -21.36 -24.36
N THR A 230 26.30 -22.64 -24.63
CA THR A 230 27.29 -23.06 -25.64
C THR A 230 27.01 -22.49 -27.04
N LEU A 231 25.74 -22.46 -27.46
CA LEU A 231 25.34 -21.93 -28.78
C LEU A 231 25.65 -20.43 -28.95
N LEU A 232 25.73 -19.66 -27.86
CA LEU A 232 26.07 -18.23 -27.93
C LEU A 232 27.57 -17.97 -27.98
N ARG A 233 28.43 -18.98 -27.77
CA ARG A 233 29.87 -18.77 -27.59
C ARG A 233 30.53 -18.08 -28.78
N GLN A 234 30.27 -18.52 -30.00
CA GLN A 234 30.80 -17.90 -31.22
C GLN A 234 30.29 -16.46 -31.41
N PHE A 235 29.01 -16.20 -31.09
CA PHE A 235 28.44 -14.86 -31.13
C PHE A 235 29.11 -13.93 -30.11
N LEU A 236 29.27 -14.40 -28.87
CA LEU A 236 29.94 -13.68 -27.79
C LEU A 236 31.40 -13.37 -28.15
N GLU A 237 32.15 -14.35 -28.68
CA GLU A 237 33.52 -14.18 -29.15
C GLU A 237 33.62 -13.07 -30.21
N ASN A 238 32.71 -13.06 -31.19
CA ASN A 238 32.66 -12.01 -32.21
C ASN A 238 32.42 -10.63 -31.58
N VAL A 239 31.40 -10.48 -30.72
CA VAL A 239 31.10 -9.21 -30.05
C VAL A 239 32.29 -8.73 -29.20
N MET A 240 32.90 -9.62 -28.41
CA MET A 240 34.08 -9.29 -27.59
C MET A 240 35.28 -8.88 -28.43
N ARG A 241 35.51 -9.53 -29.58
CA ARG A 241 36.59 -9.17 -30.51
C ARG A 241 36.42 -7.74 -31.03
N PHE A 242 35.20 -7.35 -31.41
CA PHE A 242 34.93 -6.00 -31.88
C PHE A 242 34.95 -4.96 -30.77
N CYS A 243 34.47 -5.28 -29.56
CA CYS A 243 34.68 -4.44 -28.37
C CYS A 243 36.17 -4.15 -28.17
N THR A 244 36.98 -5.22 -28.18
CA THR A 244 38.44 -5.13 -28.00
C THR A 244 39.08 -4.26 -29.08
N PHE A 245 38.66 -4.43 -30.34
CA PHE A 245 39.13 -3.62 -31.45
C PHE A 245 38.83 -2.13 -31.23
N ILE A 246 37.59 -1.77 -30.85
CA ILE A 246 37.24 -0.36 -30.61
C ILE A 246 38.02 0.20 -29.42
N ILE A 247 38.09 -0.52 -28.30
CA ILE A 247 38.82 -0.08 -27.09
C ILE A 247 40.29 0.18 -27.38
N LYS A 248 40.96 -0.67 -28.17
CA LYS A 248 42.37 -0.49 -28.56
C LYS A 248 42.61 0.80 -29.37
N ASN A 249 41.57 1.37 -29.98
CA ASN A 249 41.63 2.62 -30.74
C ASN A 249 41.19 3.84 -29.91
N VAL A 250 40.85 3.68 -28.62
CA VAL A 250 40.51 4.79 -27.73
C VAL A 250 41.78 5.50 -27.30
N THR A 251 41.98 6.72 -27.78
CA THR A 251 43.05 7.62 -27.35
C THR A 251 42.58 8.53 -26.22
N VAL A 252 43.51 9.28 -25.60
CA VAL A 252 43.18 10.28 -24.57
C VAL A 252 42.17 11.31 -25.09
N ASP A 253 42.33 11.77 -26.33
CA ASP A 253 41.42 12.74 -26.97
C ASP A 253 39.99 12.19 -27.12
N VAL A 254 39.85 10.90 -27.47
CA VAL A 254 38.56 10.21 -27.54
C VAL A 254 37.91 10.18 -26.16
N PHE A 255 38.70 9.82 -25.14
CA PHE A 255 38.20 9.69 -23.77
C PHE A 255 37.78 11.02 -23.16
N ILE A 256 38.51 12.12 -23.46
CA ILE A 256 38.13 13.49 -23.05
C ILE A 256 36.85 13.93 -23.76
N SER A 257 36.71 13.66 -25.05
CA SER A 257 35.48 13.97 -25.81
C SER A 257 34.23 13.31 -25.20
N TRP A 258 34.36 12.11 -24.62
CA TRP A 258 33.26 11.44 -23.93
C TRP A 258 32.92 12.08 -22.57
N ALA A 259 33.90 12.71 -21.90
CA ALA A 259 33.67 13.40 -20.64
C ALA A 259 32.82 14.68 -20.83
N GLU A 260 32.93 15.30 -22.01
CA GLU A 260 32.21 16.51 -22.41
C GLU A 260 30.83 16.25 -23.04
N THR A 261 30.51 14.98 -23.33
CA THR A 261 29.26 14.60 -23.99
C THR A 261 28.26 14.09 -22.95
N GLU A 262 27.16 14.82 -22.76
CA GLU A 262 26.06 14.42 -21.87
C GLU A 262 25.07 13.48 -22.57
N VAL A 263 24.71 12.39 -21.89
CA VAL A 263 23.73 11.39 -22.29
C VAL A 263 22.90 11.03 -21.04
N ASP A 264 21.61 11.33 -21.04
CA ASP A 264 20.68 10.96 -19.96
C ASP A 264 21.11 11.39 -18.54
N ASP A 265 21.57 12.65 -18.40
CA ASP A 265 22.04 13.28 -17.15
C ASP A 265 23.41 12.80 -16.62
N GLU A 266 24.10 11.90 -17.35
CA GLU A 266 25.47 11.47 -17.08
C GLU A 266 26.37 11.74 -18.30
N ASN A 267 27.68 11.87 -18.12
CA ASN A 267 28.56 11.95 -19.28
C ASN A 267 28.82 10.55 -19.88
N LEU A 268 29.05 10.51 -21.20
CA LEU A 268 29.24 9.28 -21.97
C LEU A 268 30.41 8.46 -21.42
N GLN A 269 31.45 9.13 -20.93
CA GLN A 269 32.62 8.49 -20.31
C GLN A 269 32.23 7.65 -19.09
N MET A 270 31.47 8.21 -18.15
CA MET A 270 31.02 7.51 -16.94
C MET A 270 30.10 6.34 -17.30
N LEU A 271 29.20 6.50 -18.26
CA LEU A 271 28.33 5.42 -18.72
C LEU A 271 29.14 4.24 -19.28
N ILE A 272 30.12 4.51 -20.14
CA ILE A 272 31.01 3.50 -20.72
C ILE A 272 31.84 2.83 -19.61
N SER A 273 32.42 3.60 -18.70
CA SER A 273 33.23 3.07 -17.59
C SER A 273 32.42 2.18 -16.64
N ASN A 274 31.20 2.59 -16.30
CA ASN A 274 30.30 1.83 -15.41
C ASN A 274 29.85 0.53 -16.08
N LYS A 275 29.40 0.58 -17.34
CA LYS A 275 28.98 -0.61 -18.09
C LYS A 275 30.15 -1.54 -18.39
N GLY A 276 31.32 -0.98 -18.70
CA GLY A 276 32.56 -1.73 -18.90
C GLY A 276 32.98 -2.50 -17.66
N TYR A 277 32.80 -1.94 -16.45
CA TYR A 277 33.05 -2.65 -15.20
C TYR A 277 32.12 -3.85 -15.01
N LEU A 278 30.83 -3.71 -15.29
CA LEU A 278 29.87 -4.82 -15.21
C LEU A 278 30.21 -5.94 -16.19
N VAL A 279 30.64 -5.59 -17.41
CA VAL A 279 31.12 -6.57 -18.41
C VAL A 279 32.38 -7.26 -17.91
N LEU A 280 33.33 -6.52 -17.35
CA LEU A 280 34.56 -7.08 -16.79
C LEU A 280 34.26 -8.08 -15.67
N GLU A 281 33.41 -7.72 -14.70
CA GLU A 281 33.06 -8.58 -13.57
C GLU A 281 32.39 -9.89 -14.03
N ARG A 282 31.49 -9.79 -15.02
CA ARG A 282 30.76 -10.93 -15.57
C ARG A 282 31.67 -11.87 -16.36
N TYR A 283 32.50 -11.31 -17.23
CA TYR A 283 33.27 -12.10 -18.20
C TYR A 283 34.68 -12.47 -17.75
N GLN A 284 35.21 -11.95 -16.63
CA GLN A 284 36.60 -12.18 -16.19
C GLN A 284 37.04 -13.65 -16.08
N LYS A 285 36.10 -14.58 -15.87
CA LYS A 285 36.38 -16.01 -15.71
C LYS A 285 36.40 -16.79 -17.03
N LEU A 286 35.90 -16.20 -18.12
CA LEU A 286 35.82 -16.87 -19.42
C LEU A 286 37.17 -16.80 -20.17
N PRO A 287 37.72 -17.92 -20.66
CA PRO A 287 38.96 -17.92 -21.44
C PRO A 287 38.93 -17.03 -22.68
N GLU A 288 37.77 -16.93 -23.33
CA GLU A 288 37.52 -16.17 -24.57
C GLU A 288 37.57 -14.66 -24.34
N SER A 289 37.35 -14.20 -23.11
CA SER A 289 37.25 -12.78 -22.77
C SER A 289 38.60 -12.15 -22.40
N LYS A 290 39.69 -12.93 -22.35
CA LYS A 290 41.02 -12.50 -21.86
C LYS A 290 41.49 -11.18 -22.47
N ASP A 291 41.37 -11.06 -23.79
CA ASP A 291 41.79 -9.85 -24.51
C ASP A 291 40.92 -8.63 -24.16
N LEU A 292 39.61 -8.84 -24.02
CA LEU A 292 38.66 -7.80 -23.66
C LEU A 292 38.89 -7.33 -22.21
N VAL A 293 39.09 -8.26 -21.27
CA VAL A 293 39.35 -7.97 -19.86
C VAL A 293 40.66 -7.18 -19.71
N ALA A 294 41.70 -7.57 -20.44
CA ALA A 294 42.99 -6.88 -20.42
C ALA A 294 42.89 -5.42 -20.85
N VAL A 295 42.08 -5.11 -21.88
CA VAL A 295 41.91 -3.72 -22.35
C VAL A 295 40.87 -2.95 -21.52
N LEU A 296 39.82 -3.61 -21.03
CA LEU A 296 38.77 -2.99 -20.22
C LEU A 296 39.29 -2.45 -18.89
N GLY A 297 40.33 -3.05 -18.31
CA GLY A 297 40.93 -2.57 -17.06
C GLY A 297 41.40 -1.10 -17.12
N SER A 298 41.67 -0.56 -18.31
CA SER A 298 42.05 0.84 -18.51
C SER A 298 40.88 1.84 -18.56
N LEU A 299 39.65 1.36 -18.80
CA LEU A 299 38.45 2.18 -18.99
C LEU A 299 37.39 1.93 -17.90
N ALA A 300 37.32 0.71 -17.37
CA ALA A 300 36.31 0.28 -16.43
C ALA A 300 36.50 0.93 -15.06
N LYS A 301 35.42 1.51 -14.53
CA LYS A 301 35.39 2.07 -13.18
C LYS A 301 34.22 1.47 -12.43
N LYS A 302 34.46 1.05 -11.18
CA LYS A 302 33.40 0.53 -10.32
C LYS A 302 32.29 1.60 -10.21
N PRO A 303 31.03 1.27 -10.55
CA PRO A 303 29.92 2.19 -10.40
C PRO A 303 29.76 2.61 -8.94
N LYS A 304 29.37 3.86 -8.71
CA LYS A 304 29.00 4.33 -7.36
C LYS A 304 27.78 3.55 -6.87
N SER A 305 27.77 3.20 -5.60
CA SER A 305 26.60 2.55 -4.98
C SER A 305 25.39 3.50 -5.00
N ILE A 306 24.18 2.96 -4.97
CA ILE A 306 22.95 3.78 -4.88
C ILE A 306 23.00 4.72 -3.67
N THR A 307 23.56 4.26 -2.55
CA THR A 307 23.75 5.07 -1.34
C THR A 307 24.69 6.25 -1.56
N GLU A 308 25.80 6.07 -2.28
CA GLU A 308 26.72 7.15 -2.64
C GLU A 308 26.06 8.12 -3.64
N GLN A 309 25.31 7.61 -4.61
CA GLN A 309 24.56 8.45 -5.55
C GLN A 309 23.50 9.29 -4.83
N ILE A 310 22.81 8.71 -3.85
CA ILE A 310 21.82 9.42 -3.02
C ILE A 310 22.50 10.53 -2.20
N HIS A 311 23.68 10.27 -1.64
CA HIS A 311 24.38 11.24 -0.81
C HIS A 311 24.86 12.47 -1.60
N GLU A 312 25.20 12.30 -2.87
CA GLU A 312 25.66 13.38 -3.76
C GLU A 312 24.52 14.02 -4.57
N ALA A 313 23.31 13.47 -4.53
CA ALA A 313 22.17 13.97 -5.31
C ALA A 313 21.52 15.19 -4.66
N ASP A 314 21.12 16.14 -5.50
CA ASP A 314 20.20 17.20 -5.10
C ASP A 314 18.73 16.73 -5.18
N ILE A 315 17.82 17.54 -4.64
CA ILE A 315 16.38 17.25 -4.63
C ILE A 315 15.85 17.03 -6.05
N GLY A 316 16.31 17.82 -7.03
CA GLY A 316 15.87 17.70 -8.43
C GLY A 316 16.23 16.35 -9.05
N LYS A 317 17.46 15.88 -8.84
CA LYS A 317 17.92 14.55 -9.27
C LYS A 317 17.14 13.44 -8.60
N MET A 318 16.84 13.55 -7.31
CA MET A 318 16.01 12.57 -6.61
C MET A 318 14.61 12.49 -7.23
N ILE A 319 13.95 13.63 -7.47
CA ILE A 319 12.62 13.69 -8.10
C ILE A 319 12.64 13.07 -9.51
N ASN A 320 13.67 13.36 -10.31
CA ASN A 320 13.81 12.80 -11.65
C ASN A 320 13.97 11.28 -11.62
N LYS A 321 14.83 10.74 -10.73
CA LYS A 321 15.02 9.30 -10.58
C LYS A 321 13.77 8.60 -10.05
N ILE A 322 13.00 9.23 -9.15
CA ILE A 322 11.71 8.68 -8.69
C ILE A 322 10.69 8.61 -9.85
N ASN A 323 10.65 9.63 -10.72
CA ASN A 323 9.72 9.66 -11.85
C ASN A 323 10.09 8.71 -12.99
N LYS A 324 11.33 8.22 -13.07
CA LYS A 324 11.76 7.21 -14.07
C LYS A 324 11.20 5.80 -13.79
N THR A 325 10.62 5.55 -12.62
CA THR A 325 10.01 4.24 -12.23
C THR A 325 10.97 3.05 -12.36
N ASP A 326 12.24 3.27 -12.06
CA ASP A 326 13.28 2.24 -12.11
C ASP A 326 13.23 1.29 -10.89
N ARG A 327 14.00 0.19 -10.94
CA ARG A 327 14.14 -0.78 -9.83
C ARG A 327 14.52 -0.13 -8.49
N ASP A 328 15.22 1.00 -8.54
CA ASP A 328 15.71 1.71 -7.37
C ASP A 328 14.77 2.84 -6.89
N GLN A 329 13.59 2.99 -7.50
CA GLN A 329 12.63 4.06 -7.19
C GLN A 329 12.36 4.20 -5.68
N ILE A 330 12.18 3.07 -4.98
CA ILE A 330 11.91 3.05 -3.53
C ILE A 330 13.08 3.64 -2.74
N HIS A 331 14.33 3.34 -3.12
CA HIS A 331 15.51 3.86 -2.42
C HIS A 331 15.63 5.37 -2.57
N TRP A 332 15.37 5.89 -3.78
CA TRP A 332 15.34 7.33 -4.05
C TRP A 332 14.18 8.03 -3.32
N PHE A 333 13.01 7.38 -3.27
CA PHE A 333 11.84 7.90 -2.57
C PHE A 333 12.07 8.02 -1.07
N LYS A 334 12.61 6.98 -0.44
CA LYS A 334 12.98 6.99 0.99
C LYS A 334 14.04 8.03 1.31
N ALA A 335 15.01 8.22 0.41
CA ALA A 335 16.00 9.30 0.55
C ALA A 335 15.34 10.68 0.52
N LEU A 336 14.41 10.92 -0.41
CA LEU A 336 13.67 12.17 -0.49
C LEU A 336 12.87 12.43 0.80
N ILE A 337 12.18 11.41 1.34
CA ILE A 337 11.46 11.47 2.62
C ILE A 337 12.39 11.74 3.80
N ARG A 338 13.71 11.61 3.67
CA ARG A 338 14.67 11.98 4.72
C ARG A 338 15.16 13.42 4.64
N THR A 339 14.83 14.13 3.56
CA THR A 339 15.13 15.57 3.36
C THR A 339 13.98 16.47 3.85
N GLN A 340 14.19 17.78 4.01
CA GLN A 340 13.14 18.71 4.43
C GLN A 340 12.05 18.93 3.35
N ILE A 341 11.20 17.92 3.11
CA ILE A 341 10.24 17.88 2.00
C ILE A 341 9.23 19.03 2.00
N PHE A 342 8.89 19.58 3.15
CA PHE A 342 7.90 20.65 3.27
C PHE A 342 8.48 22.04 2.98
N GLU A 343 9.79 22.13 2.75
CA GLU A 343 10.44 23.38 2.33
C GLU A 343 10.51 23.51 0.80
N ASN A 344 10.29 22.42 0.07
CA ASN A 344 10.30 22.40 -1.39
C ASN A 344 8.95 21.88 -1.94
N GLU A 345 8.23 22.74 -2.67
CA GLU A 345 6.91 22.42 -3.23
C GLU A 345 6.96 21.26 -4.23
N GLU A 346 8.06 21.12 -4.99
CA GLU A 346 8.25 20.02 -5.94
C GLU A 346 8.44 18.68 -5.23
N SER A 347 9.16 18.67 -4.11
CA SER A 347 9.28 17.48 -3.25
C SER A 347 7.92 17.04 -2.72
N ALA A 348 7.12 17.98 -2.20
CA ALA A 348 5.79 17.69 -1.70
C ALA A 348 4.86 17.16 -2.81
N LYS A 349 4.93 17.73 -4.02
CA LYS A 349 4.20 17.21 -5.20
C LYS A 349 4.66 15.81 -5.60
N CYS A 350 5.97 15.54 -5.56
CA CYS A 350 6.53 14.22 -5.86
C CYS A 350 6.04 13.17 -4.85
N VAL A 351 6.10 13.47 -3.56
CA VAL A 351 5.57 12.58 -2.51
C VAL A 351 4.06 12.39 -2.68
N LYS A 352 3.30 13.44 -3.01
CA LYS A 352 1.85 13.35 -3.28
C LYS A 352 1.52 12.45 -4.48
N LYS A 353 2.40 12.36 -5.48
CA LYS A 353 2.23 11.48 -6.65
C LYS A 353 2.56 10.02 -6.32
N TRP A 354 3.56 9.79 -5.48
CA TRP A 354 4.14 8.48 -5.20
C TRP A 354 3.89 7.99 -3.76
N TYR A 355 2.86 8.51 -3.09
CA TYR A 355 2.56 8.26 -1.67
C TYR A 355 2.34 6.76 -1.34
N HIS A 356 1.97 5.94 -2.33
CA HIS A 356 1.81 4.49 -2.19
C HIS A 356 3.13 3.75 -1.92
N LEU A 357 4.28 4.40 -2.10
CA LEU A 357 5.60 3.84 -1.80
C LEU A 357 6.01 4.00 -0.33
N CYS A 358 5.24 4.73 0.49
CA CYS A 358 5.54 4.94 1.90
C CYS A 358 5.33 3.69 2.74
N ASP A 359 6.28 3.43 3.65
CA ASP A 359 6.13 2.45 4.73
C ASP A 359 5.91 3.10 6.12
N GLU A 360 5.98 2.28 7.16
CA GLU A 360 5.77 2.67 8.56
C GLU A 360 6.77 3.74 9.05
N GLU A 361 8.05 3.58 8.68
CA GLU A 361 9.13 4.50 9.07
C GLU A 361 8.96 5.84 8.37
N ASP A 362 8.65 5.78 7.06
CA ASP A 362 8.43 6.95 6.23
C ASP A 362 7.26 7.80 6.78
N VAL A 363 6.12 7.17 7.07
CA VAL A 363 4.95 7.85 7.64
C VAL A 363 5.24 8.43 9.03
N SER A 364 5.98 7.70 9.87
CA SER A 364 6.39 8.17 11.18
C SER A 364 7.29 9.41 11.10
N GLN A 365 8.19 9.46 10.11
CA GLN A 365 9.03 10.62 9.84
C GLN A 365 8.19 11.82 9.37
N LEU A 366 7.26 11.60 8.43
CA LEU A 366 6.33 12.64 7.95
C LEU A 366 5.50 13.23 9.09
N LEU A 367 5.02 12.41 10.02
CA LEU A 367 4.27 12.86 11.20
C LEU A 367 5.11 13.79 12.09
N ASN A 368 6.36 13.43 12.38
CA ASN A 368 7.25 14.25 13.19
C ASN A 368 7.47 15.64 12.57
N TRP A 369 7.62 15.71 11.24
CA TRP A 369 7.75 16.99 10.55
C TRP A 369 6.46 17.78 10.45
N CYS A 370 5.32 17.10 10.31
CA CYS A 370 4.01 17.74 10.30
C CYS A 370 3.74 18.46 11.63
N VAL A 371 4.12 17.85 12.77
CA VAL A 371 4.03 18.48 14.10
C VAL A 371 4.89 19.75 14.20
N GLN A 372 6.06 19.78 13.55
CA GLN A 372 6.95 20.94 13.58
C GLN A 372 6.47 22.10 12.71
N LYS A 373 5.97 21.84 11.49
CA LYS A 373 5.59 22.89 10.53
C LYS A 373 4.12 23.33 10.63
N LYS A 374 3.19 22.43 10.99
CA LYS A 374 1.74 22.66 11.14
C LYS A 374 1.06 23.38 9.95
N THR A 375 1.49 23.10 8.73
CA THR A 375 0.89 23.70 7.51
C THR A 375 -0.30 22.85 7.01
N PRO A 376 -1.33 23.44 6.37
CA PRO A 376 -2.43 22.66 5.79
C PRO A 376 -1.97 21.62 4.75
N GLN A 377 -0.97 21.98 3.94
CA GLN A 377 -0.38 21.08 2.94
C GLN A 377 0.36 19.90 3.58
N SER A 378 1.07 20.11 4.70
CA SER A 378 1.73 19.01 5.41
C SER A 378 0.72 18.05 6.02
N VAL A 379 -0.40 18.56 6.56
CA VAL A 379 -1.47 17.71 7.11
C VAL A 379 -2.13 16.89 5.99
N GLU A 380 -2.49 17.51 4.86
CA GLU A 380 -3.12 16.80 3.74
C GLU A 380 -2.22 15.66 3.20
N LEU A 381 -0.92 15.94 3.04
CA LEU A 381 0.04 14.95 2.55
C LEU A 381 0.20 13.79 3.53
N THR A 382 0.43 14.09 4.81
CA THR A 382 0.60 13.06 5.84
C THR A 382 -0.64 12.19 5.98
N VAL A 383 -1.85 12.78 5.92
CA VAL A 383 -3.11 12.01 5.94
C VAL A 383 -3.23 11.07 4.74
N LYS A 384 -2.83 11.51 3.54
CA LYS A 384 -2.78 10.63 2.36
C LYS A 384 -1.79 9.49 2.55
N CYS A 385 -0.62 9.74 3.11
CA CYS A 385 0.35 8.69 3.41
C CYS A 385 -0.13 7.73 4.52
N LEU A 386 -0.89 8.20 5.52
CA LEU A 386 -1.49 7.32 6.53
C LEU A 386 -2.49 6.33 5.91
N SER A 387 -3.23 6.76 4.88
CA SER A 387 -4.23 5.91 4.22
C SER A 387 -3.64 4.70 3.49
N THR A 388 -2.33 4.68 3.20
CA THR A 388 -1.67 3.55 2.51
C THR A 388 -1.31 2.40 3.45
N LEU A 389 -1.22 2.66 4.76
CA LEU A 389 -0.90 1.64 5.74
C LEU A 389 -2.10 0.71 5.97
N ASP A 390 -1.82 -0.56 6.23
CA ASP A 390 -2.83 -1.49 6.77
C ASP A 390 -3.18 -1.12 8.23
N LEU A 391 -4.28 -1.68 8.74
CA LEU A 391 -4.79 -1.32 10.07
C LEU A 391 -3.77 -1.61 11.19
N GLU A 392 -3.03 -2.72 11.10
CA GLU A 392 -2.05 -3.12 12.12
C GLU A 392 -0.89 -2.13 12.18
N LYS A 393 -0.28 -1.81 11.04
CA LYS A 393 0.82 -0.82 10.95
C LYS A 393 0.34 0.57 11.33
N LEU A 394 -0.86 0.96 10.90
CA LEU A 394 -1.43 2.26 11.26
C LEU A 394 -1.62 2.37 12.78
N THR A 395 -2.08 1.30 13.43
CA THR A 395 -2.27 1.26 14.89
C THR A 395 -0.93 1.42 15.62
N ALA A 396 0.13 0.75 15.16
CA ALA A 396 1.47 0.86 15.73
C ALA A 396 2.04 2.29 15.59
N VAL A 397 1.91 2.90 14.40
CA VAL A 397 2.34 4.28 14.13
C VAL A 397 1.57 5.27 14.98
N ALA A 398 0.23 5.14 15.03
CA ALA A 398 -0.63 6.03 15.80
C ALA A 398 -0.30 5.97 17.29
N THR A 399 -0.13 4.76 17.84
CA THR A 399 0.22 4.56 19.26
C THR A 399 1.56 5.22 19.59
N THR A 400 2.59 4.96 18.78
CA THR A 400 3.92 5.58 18.93
C THR A 400 3.85 7.11 18.83
N TYR A 401 3.06 7.62 17.89
CA TYR A 401 2.83 9.05 17.73
C TYR A 401 2.22 9.69 18.98
N PHE A 402 1.14 9.11 19.53
CA PHE A 402 0.47 9.67 20.70
C PHE A 402 1.29 9.54 21.99
N TYR A 403 2.08 8.48 22.16
CA TYR A 403 3.02 8.39 23.28
C TYR A 403 4.07 9.50 23.24
N LYS A 404 4.61 9.79 22.05
CA LYS A 404 5.69 10.78 21.86
C LYS A 404 5.20 12.23 21.85
N ASN A 405 4.12 12.50 21.12
CA ASN A 405 3.65 13.85 20.85
C ASN A 405 2.39 14.24 21.63
N LYS A 406 1.80 13.31 22.41
CA LYS A 406 0.52 13.50 23.09
C LYS A 406 -0.58 13.91 22.10
N PHE A 407 -1.66 14.52 22.59
CA PHE A 407 -2.84 14.87 21.78
C PHE A 407 -2.71 16.24 21.07
N ILE A 408 -1.58 16.48 20.39
CA ILE A 408 -1.39 17.70 19.58
C ILE A 408 -2.32 17.67 18.36
N LYS A 409 -3.07 18.75 18.16
CA LYS A 409 -3.99 18.92 17.03
C LYS A 409 -3.24 19.05 15.69
N LEU A 410 -3.48 18.09 14.78
CA LEU A 410 -3.13 18.19 13.37
C LEU A 410 -4.31 18.86 12.66
N GLN A 411 -4.30 20.19 12.54
CA GLN A 411 -5.46 20.93 12.01
C GLN A 411 -5.87 20.48 10.60
N ALA A 412 -6.94 19.67 10.50
CA ALA A 412 -7.63 19.33 9.25
C ALA A 412 -9.05 19.92 9.24
N SER A 413 -9.56 20.33 8.08
CA SER A 413 -10.91 20.87 7.92
C SER A 413 -11.97 19.75 7.92
N ASP A 414 -13.06 19.98 8.67
CA ASP A 414 -14.35 19.26 8.62
C ASP A 414 -14.38 17.78 9.10
N VAL A 415 -13.57 17.42 10.10
CA VAL A 415 -13.54 16.07 10.72
C VAL A 415 -14.93 15.61 11.20
N ALA A 416 -15.71 16.49 11.84
CA ALA A 416 -17.01 16.14 12.39
C ALA A 416 -18.02 15.72 11.31
N LYS A 417 -18.01 16.38 10.14
CA LYS A 417 -18.89 16.03 9.02
C LYS A 417 -18.50 14.70 8.38
N THR A 418 -17.20 14.46 8.21
CA THR A 418 -16.69 13.19 7.70
C THR A 418 -17.03 12.04 8.64
N LEU A 419 -16.85 12.22 9.95
CA LEU A 419 -17.20 11.22 10.96
C LEU A 419 -18.70 10.87 10.92
N ARG A 420 -19.58 11.88 10.83
CA ARG A 420 -21.02 11.66 10.64
C ARG A 420 -21.34 10.83 9.40
N SER A 421 -20.70 11.16 8.28
CA SER A 421 -20.92 10.43 7.03
C SER A 421 -20.46 8.97 7.14
N LEU A 422 -19.34 8.70 7.82
CA LEU A 422 -18.84 7.33 8.01
C LEU A 422 -19.78 6.51 8.90
N LEU A 423 -20.23 7.07 10.02
CA LEU A 423 -21.14 6.38 10.95
C LEU A 423 -22.54 6.17 10.37
N ASN A 424 -22.99 7.02 9.44
CA ASN A 424 -24.23 6.78 8.70
C ASN A 424 -24.08 5.65 7.69
N LYS A 425 -22.94 5.55 6.97
CA LYS A 425 -22.67 4.43 6.06
C LYS A 425 -22.55 3.10 6.80
N ALA A 426 -21.94 3.10 7.99
CA ALA A 426 -21.81 1.90 8.82
C ALA A 426 -23.15 1.32 9.30
N LYS A 427 -24.27 2.06 9.19
CA LYS A 427 -25.62 1.51 9.45
C LYS A 427 -26.14 0.65 8.31
N GLU A 428 -25.61 0.79 7.10
CA GLU A 428 -26.13 0.17 5.87
C GLU A 428 -25.36 -1.09 5.47
N ASP A 429 -24.11 -1.26 5.94
CA ASP A 429 -23.19 -2.30 5.46
C ASP A 429 -22.45 -2.97 6.65
N SER A 430 -22.73 -4.25 6.93
CA SER A 430 -22.28 -4.94 8.15
C SER A 430 -20.89 -5.57 8.07
N ASP A 431 -20.27 -5.66 6.88
CA ASP A 431 -19.03 -6.44 6.65
C ASP A 431 -17.74 -5.58 6.61
N VAL A 432 -17.81 -4.32 7.03
CA VAL A 432 -16.74 -3.31 6.79
C VAL A 432 -16.06 -2.83 8.09
N GLU A 433 -15.99 -3.67 9.13
CA GLU A 433 -15.48 -3.27 10.46
C GLU A 433 -14.02 -2.77 10.45
N ASN A 434 -13.14 -3.38 9.64
CA ASN A 434 -11.72 -3.01 9.58
C ASN A 434 -11.48 -1.69 8.85
N ASP A 435 -12.19 -1.43 7.74
CA ASP A 435 -12.04 -0.17 7.01
C ASP A 435 -12.65 0.98 7.82
N LEU A 436 -13.77 0.75 8.51
CA LEU A 436 -14.34 1.73 9.44
C LEU A 436 -13.36 2.06 10.57
N ALA A 437 -12.75 1.05 11.20
CA ALA A 437 -11.76 1.27 12.26
C ALA A 437 -10.54 2.04 11.75
N LYS A 438 -10.07 1.72 10.53
CA LYS A 438 -8.97 2.42 9.87
C LYS A 438 -9.30 3.88 9.62
N ASP A 439 -10.45 4.17 9.02
CA ASP A 439 -10.87 5.54 8.71
C ASP A 439 -11.07 6.37 9.99
N ILE A 440 -11.68 5.79 11.02
CA ILE A 440 -11.86 6.46 12.32
C ILE A 440 -10.49 6.71 12.98
N LEU A 441 -9.54 5.78 12.92
CA LEU A 441 -8.19 6.00 13.46
C LEU A 441 -7.47 7.16 12.76
N ILE A 442 -7.60 7.28 11.42
CA ILE A 442 -7.06 8.41 10.66
C ILE A 442 -7.70 9.73 11.12
N LEU A 443 -9.03 9.78 11.29
CA LEU A 443 -9.72 10.97 11.80
C LEU A 443 -9.32 11.29 13.24
N PHE A 444 -9.13 10.26 14.07
CA PHE A 444 -8.71 10.40 15.46
C PHE A 444 -7.32 11.03 15.55
N MET A 445 -6.38 10.61 14.68
CA MET A 445 -5.07 11.23 14.57
C MET A 445 -5.15 12.72 14.19
N GLN A 446 -6.11 13.11 13.35
CA GLN A 446 -6.29 14.50 12.96
C GLN A 446 -6.82 15.35 14.14
N GLN A 447 -7.93 14.94 14.75
CA GLN A 447 -8.60 15.68 15.83
C GLN A 447 -9.18 14.77 16.92
N PRO A 448 -8.36 14.32 17.88
CA PRO A 448 -8.81 13.37 18.91
C PRO A 448 -9.87 13.97 19.83
N VAL A 449 -9.79 15.28 20.10
CA VAL A 449 -10.71 16.05 20.95
C VAL A 449 -12.14 16.10 20.38
N ILE A 450 -12.32 15.87 19.08
CA ILE A 450 -13.66 15.82 18.47
C ILE A 450 -14.12 14.38 18.29
N VAL A 451 -13.23 13.50 17.84
CA VAL A 451 -13.60 12.13 17.47
C VAL A 451 -14.03 11.33 18.70
N LEU A 452 -13.25 11.32 19.78
CA LEU A 452 -13.55 10.49 20.95
C LEU A 452 -14.89 10.84 21.64
N PRO A 453 -15.18 12.13 21.94
CA PRO A 453 -16.49 12.48 22.49
C PRO A 453 -17.63 12.08 21.56
N TYR A 454 -17.47 12.30 20.25
CA TYR A 454 -18.51 11.98 19.28
C TYR A 454 -18.81 10.48 19.23
N LEU A 455 -17.78 9.62 19.31
CA LEU A 455 -17.96 8.17 19.39
C LEU A 455 -18.73 7.76 20.66
N TYR A 456 -18.41 8.36 21.81
CA TYR A 456 -19.15 8.10 23.06
C TYR A 456 -20.60 8.59 22.99
N GLU A 457 -20.83 9.81 22.47
CA GLU A 457 -22.18 10.35 22.29
C GLU A 457 -23.07 9.46 21.43
N GLU A 458 -22.56 8.94 20.31
CA GLU A 458 -23.34 8.05 19.43
C GLU A 458 -23.65 6.71 20.09
N CYS A 459 -22.72 6.14 20.87
CA CYS A 459 -22.98 4.94 21.66
C CYS A 459 -24.04 5.16 22.75
N ILE A 460 -24.02 6.33 23.41
CA ILE A 460 -25.01 6.69 24.44
C ILE A 460 -26.40 6.88 23.81
N LYS A 461 -26.46 7.53 22.64
CA LYS A 461 -27.72 7.76 21.92
C LYS A 461 -28.28 6.47 21.32
N ASN A 462 -27.44 5.55 20.87
CA ASN A 462 -27.88 4.31 20.23
C ASN A 462 -26.90 3.15 20.49
N SER A 463 -27.39 2.11 21.18
CA SER A 463 -26.65 0.87 21.48
C SER A 463 -26.15 0.11 20.26
N PHE A 464 -26.74 0.31 19.08
CA PHE A 464 -26.23 -0.26 17.82
C PHE A 464 -24.75 0.08 17.61
N TYR A 465 -24.37 1.34 17.86
CA TYR A 465 -23.00 1.79 17.65
C TYR A 465 -22.00 1.19 18.63
N THR A 466 -22.43 0.77 19.82
CA THR A 466 -21.58 0.06 20.79
C THR A 466 -21.01 -1.23 20.20
N ASN A 467 -21.78 -1.94 19.36
CA ASN A 467 -21.32 -3.16 18.70
C ASN A 467 -20.51 -2.85 17.45
N VAL A 468 -20.99 -1.95 16.58
CA VAL A 468 -20.29 -1.56 15.34
C VAL A 468 -18.90 -0.98 15.62
N LEU A 469 -18.75 -0.20 16.69
CA LEU A 469 -17.48 0.43 17.05
C LEU A 469 -16.57 -0.48 17.88
N LYS A 470 -16.93 -1.75 18.14
CA LYS A 470 -16.10 -2.67 18.92
C LYS A 470 -14.67 -2.73 18.38
N LYS A 471 -14.50 -2.95 17.08
CA LYS A 471 -13.17 -3.03 16.46
C LYS A 471 -12.40 -1.71 16.55
N THR A 472 -13.11 -0.59 16.41
CA THR A 472 -12.54 0.75 16.54
C THR A 472 -11.99 0.98 17.96
N PHE A 473 -12.76 0.58 18.99
CA PHE A 473 -12.31 0.66 20.38
C PHE A 473 -11.14 -0.29 20.68
N GLU A 474 -11.11 -1.50 20.10
CA GLU A 474 -9.95 -2.41 20.20
C GLU A 474 -8.67 -1.74 19.67
N VAL A 475 -8.74 -1.10 18.51
CA VAL A 475 -7.62 -0.40 17.88
C VAL A 475 -7.18 0.83 18.68
N LEU A 476 -8.12 1.57 19.25
CA LEU A 476 -7.84 2.77 20.04
C LEU A 476 -7.46 2.48 21.50
N LYS A 477 -7.52 1.23 21.95
CA LYS A 477 -7.37 0.83 23.36
C LYS A 477 -6.13 1.42 24.03
N ASP A 478 -4.97 1.25 23.42
CA ASP A 478 -3.71 1.71 24.02
C ASP A 478 -3.56 3.23 23.95
N ILE A 479 -4.17 3.86 22.95
CA ILE A 479 -4.15 5.31 22.76
C ILE A 479 -5.07 6.00 23.79
N ILE A 480 -6.26 5.47 24.02
CA ILE A 480 -7.28 6.03 24.94
C ILE A 480 -6.83 5.98 26.41
N LYS A 481 -5.93 5.05 26.75
CA LYS A 481 -5.34 4.94 28.09
C LYS A 481 -4.25 5.99 28.36
N ILE A 482 -3.68 6.60 27.33
CA ILE A 482 -2.65 7.64 27.49
C ILE A 482 -3.27 8.82 28.24
N ASP A 483 -2.65 9.18 29.37
CA ASP A 483 -3.06 10.28 30.25
C ASP A 483 -4.55 10.22 30.68
N ASN A 484 -5.14 9.01 30.71
CA ASN A 484 -6.56 8.77 31.03
C ASN A 484 -7.54 9.59 30.17
N ILE A 485 -7.22 9.83 28.88
CA ILE A 485 -8.08 10.65 28.02
C ILE A 485 -9.48 10.04 27.83
N GLY A 486 -9.60 8.70 27.82
CA GLY A 486 -10.89 8.03 27.72
C GLY A 486 -11.83 8.38 28.87
N VAL A 487 -11.31 8.33 30.09
CA VAL A 487 -12.07 8.62 31.32
C VAL A 487 -12.49 10.08 31.36
N THR A 488 -11.53 10.99 31.15
CA THR A 488 -11.79 12.45 31.18
C THR A 488 -12.75 12.87 30.09
N THR A 489 -12.65 12.29 28.89
CA THR A 489 -13.56 12.57 27.77
C THR A 489 -14.96 12.05 28.06
N LEU A 490 -15.09 10.82 28.57
CA LEU A 490 -16.40 10.25 28.87
C LEU A 490 -17.12 11.02 29.99
N LEU A 491 -16.41 11.43 31.04
CA LEU A 491 -16.96 12.30 32.08
C LEU A 491 -17.44 13.65 31.52
N ALA A 492 -16.65 14.27 30.63
CA ALA A 492 -17.06 15.50 29.97
C ALA A 492 -18.30 15.32 29.09
N VAL A 493 -18.44 14.16 28.42
CA VAL A 493 -19.64 13.81 27.66
C VAL A 493 -20.84 13.69 28.59
N PHE A 494 -20.73 12.99 29.71
CA PHE A 494 -21.83 12.89 30.70
C PHE A 494 -22.19 14.23 31.34
N ASP A 495 -21.22 15.11 31.56
CA ASP A 495 -21.50 16.47 32.04
C ASP A 495 -22.28 17.30 31.02
N SER A 496 -22.05 17.08 29.73
CA SER A 496 -22.76 17.77 28.63
C SER A 496 -24.12 17.16 28.29
N GLN A 497 -24.24 15.83 28.44
CA GLN A 497 -25.41 15.01 28.11
C GLN A 497 -25.59 13.99 29.25
N PRO A 498 -26.24 14.39 30.36
CA PRO A 498 -26.44 13.48 31.48
C PRO A 498 -27.32 12.29 31.05
N PRO A 499 -27.07 11.09 31.60
CA PRO A 499 -27.93 9.94 31.36
C PRO A 499 -29.39 10.27 31.68
N ASN A 500 -30.31 9.73 30.89
CA ASN A 500 -31.75 9.75 31.12
C ASN A 500 -32.34 8.34 30.97
N GLU A 501 -33.64 8.20 31.25
CA GLU A 501 -34.35 6.91 31.19
C GLU A 501 -34.22 6.19 29.84
N HIS A 502 -34.09 6.91 28.73
CA HIS A 502 -33.96 6.32 27.39
C HIS A 502 -32.53 5.89 27.06
N THR A 503 -31.52 6.54 27.65
CA THR A 503 -30.10 6.28 27.32
C THR A 503 -29.42 5.35 28.31
N ILE A 504 -29.99 5.11 29.49
CA ILE A 504 -29.32 4.38 30.57
C ILE A 504 -28.88 2.97 30.18
N ASN A 505 -29.74 2.22 29.49
CA ASN A 505 -29.40 0.88 28.99
C ASN A 505 -28.25 0.92 27.97
N ASN A 506 -28.17 1.98 27.15
CA ASN A 506 -27.06 2.16 26.21
C ASN A 506 -25.77 2.47 26.96
N CYS A 507 -25.82 3.28 28.03
CA CYS A 507 -24.66 3.56 28.89
C CYS A 507 -24.14 2.28 29.56
N ILE A 508 -25.03 1.44 30.09
CA ILE A 508 -24.69 0.13 30.68
C ILE A 508 -24.00 -0.76 29.64
N GLN A 509 -24.56 -0.87 28.43
CA GLN A 509 -23.96 -1.64 27.35
C GLN A 509 -22.59 -1.09 26.93
N LEU A 510 -22.41 0.23 26.91
CA LEU A 510 -21.14 0.86 26.61
C LEU A 510 -20.08 0.49 27.68
N PHE A 511 -20.40 0.62 28.97
CA PHE A 511 -19.48 0.22 30.05
C PHE A 511 -19.09 -1.25 29.95
N LYS A 512 -20.08 -2.12 29.76
CA LYS A 512 -19.85 -3.55 29.57
C LYS A 512 -18.89 -3.82 28.40
N LYS A 513 -19.12 -3.19 27.24
CA LYS A 513 -18.27 -3.37 26.05
C LYS A 513 -16.86 -2.82 26.26
N LEU A 514 -16.70 -1.65 26.88
CA LEU A 514 -15.39 -1.05 27.17
C LEU A 514 -14.59 -1.90 28.17
N MET A 515 -15.26 -2.58 29.10
CA MET A 515 -14.64 -3.55 30.01
C MET A 515 -14.28 -4.86 29.31
N GLU A 516 -15.15 -5.40 28.45
CA GLU A 516 -14.86 -6.59 27.64
C GLU A 516 -13.61 -6.41 26.77
N ILE A 517 -13.44 -5.23 26.16
CA ILE A 517 -12.24 -4.89 25.37
C ILE A 517 -11.01 -4.65 26.28
N GLY A 518 -11.23 -4.36 27.56
CA GLY A 518 -10.20 -4.04 28.54
C GLY A 518 -9.65 -2.62 28.40
N ILE A 519 -10.46 -1.68 27.91
CA ILE A 519 -10.16 -0.24 27.96
C ILE A 519 -10.32 0.25 29.40
N PHE A 520 -11.42 -0.11 30.04
CA PHE A 520 -11.68 0.15 31.46
C PHE A 520 -11.56 -1.14 32.27
N ASN A 521 -11.07 -1.02 33.49
CA ASN A 521 -11.18 -2.05 34.52
C ASN A 521 -12.28 -1.65 35.53
N ASN A 522 -12.57 -2.51 36.49
CA ASN A 522 -13.55 -2.22 37.54
C ASN A 522 -13.24 -0.87 38.23
N ASP A 523 -12.01 -0.67 38.68
CA ASP A 523 -11.61 0.54 39.44
C ASP A 523 -11.87 1.84 38.68
N VAL A 524 -11.59 1.87 37.38
CA VAL A 524 -11.86 3.04 36.52
C VAL A 524 -13.35 3.30 36.40
N VAL A 525 -14.17 2.27 36.17
CA VAL A 525 -15.62 2.43 36.07
C VAL A 525 -16.20 2.92 37.40
N LEU A 526 -15.73 2.39 38.52
CA LEU A 526 -16.16 2.83 39.86
C LEU A 526 -15.77 4.28 40.13
N THR A 527 -14.59 4.71 39.69
CA THR A 527 -14.16 6.09 39.81
C THR A 527 -15.10 7.01 39.01
N ILE A 528 -15.46 6.61 37.79
CA ILE A 528 -16.40 7.36 36.95
C ILE A 528 -17.78 7.45 37.62
N LEU A 529 -18.41 6.30 37.90
CA LEU A 529 -19.75 6.25 38.46
C LEU A 529 -19.81 6.88 39.87
N GLY A 530 -18.80 6.63 40.71
CA GLY A 530 -18.68 7.22 42.04
C GLY A 530 -18.53 8.74 41.99
N SER A 531 -17.75 9.27 41.04
CA SER A 531 -17.62 10.72 40.87
C SER A 531 -18.93 11.37 40.42
N MET A 532 -19.66 10.75 39.49
CA MET A 532 -20.98 11.19 39.06
C MET A 532 -21.99 11.15 40.21
N LEU A 533 -22.03 10.02 40.94
CA LEU A 533 -22.94 9.81 42.07
C LEU A 533 -22.71 10.86 43.16
N LYS A 534 -21.44 11.11 43.52
CA LYS A 534 -21.08 12.13 44.51
C LYS A 534 -21.51 13.52 44.09
N LYS A 535 -21.21 13.91 42.84
CA LYS A 535 -21.57 15.21 42.27
C LYS A 535 -23.08 15.43 42.30
N HIS A 536 -23.86 14.48 41.78
CA HIS A 536 -25.32 14.61 41.73
C HIS A 536 -25.95 14.58 43.13
N HIS A 537 -25.40 13.81 44.08
CA HIS A 537 -25.84 13.81 45.47
C HIS A 537 -25.60 15.16 46.15
N GLU A 538 -24.41 15.74 46.01
CA GLU A 538 -24.05 17.04 46.59
C GLU A 538 -24.88 18.20 45.98
N GLU A 539 -25.23 18.09 44.69
CA GLU A 539 -26.08 19.05 43.98
C GLU A 539 -27.59 18.85 44.22
N GLY A 540 -27.99 17.78 44.94
CA GLY A 540 -29.39 17.48 45.25
C GLY A 540 -30.24 16.99 44.08
N ARG A 541 -29.59 16.47 43.04
CA ARG A 541 -30.22 16.01 41.78
C ARG A 541 -30.63 14.54 41.87
N LEU A 542 -31.81 14.29 42.44
CA LEU A 542 -32.28 12.95 42.81
C LEU A 542 -32.54 12.02 41.61
N GLU A 543 -33.06 12.54 40.50
CA GLU A 543 -33.32 11.74 39.29
C GLU A 543 -32.00 11.21 38.70
N GLU A 544 -30.98 12.06 38.61
CA GLU A 544 -29.66 11.65 38.16
C GLU A 544 -28.94 10.72 39.15
N VAL A 545 -29.17 10.88 40.46
CA VAL A 545 -28.70 9.90 41.47
C VAL A 545 -29.29 8.53 41.19
N ASP A 546 -30.61 8.44 40.96
CA ASP A 546 -31.28 7.17 40.67
C ASP A 546 -30.72 6.51 39.40
N LEU A 547 -30.56 7.29 38.33
CA LEU A 547 -30.00 6.80 37.08
C LEU A 547 -28.55 6.32 37.22
N VAL A 548 -27.70 7.01 37.99
CA VAL A 548 -26.33 6.51 38.23
C VAL A 548 -26.36 5.21 39.06
N LEU A 549 -27.25 5.08 40.04
CA LEU A 549 -27.41 3.83 40.81
C LEU A 549 -27.88 2.67 39.93
N GLN A 550 -28.81 2.90 39.01
CA GLN A 550 -29.20 1.90 38.01
C GLN A 550 -28.01 1.45 37.14
N MET A 551 -27.07 2.35 36.82
CA MET A 551 -25.84 1.97 36.10
C MET A 551 -24.92 1.07 36.93
N PHE A 552 -24.87 1.22 38.26
CA PHE A 552 -24.15 0.33 39.16
C PHE A 552 -24.72 -1.10 39.18
N LEU A 553 -26.02 -1.26 38.95
CA LEU A 553 -26.72 -2.55 38.94
C LEU A 553 -26.54 -3.36 37.66
N GLY A 554 -25.71 -2.89 36.73
CA GLY A 554 -25.40 -3.68 35.54
C GLY A 554 -24.63 -4.96 35.88
N ASP A 555 -24.86 -6.01 35.10
CA ASP A 555 -24.28 -7.36 35.28
C ASP A 555 -22.75 -7.45 35.07
N TYR A 556 -22.09 -6.30 34.90
CA TYR A 556 -20.68 -6.17 34.56
C TYR A 556 -19.79 -5.75 35.76
N LEU A 557 -20.38 -5.36 36.91
CA LEU A 557 -19.66 -4.92 38.10
C LEU A 557 -19.67 -5.98 39.22
N SER A 558 -18.56 -6.05 39.95
CA SER A 558 -18.44 -6.85 41.18
C SER A 558 -17.48 -6.13 42.11
N LEU A 559 -17.95 -5.75 43.29
CA LEU A 559 -17.25 -4.91 44.25
C LEU A 559 -16.76 -5.70 45.47
N PRO A 560 -15.46 -5.99 45.62
CA PRO A 560 -14.94 -6.39 46.91
C PRO A 560 -14.91 -5.18 47.86
N ILE A 561 -15.13 -5.45 49.14
CA ILE A 561 -14.97 -4.44 50.19
C ILE A 561 -13.49 -4.38 50.58
N MET A 562 -12.86 -3.25 50.26
CA MET A 562 -11.45 -2.95 50.51
C MET A 562 -11.32 -1.46 50.89
N GLU A 563 -10.15 -1.02 51.34
CA GLU A 563 -9.94 0.38 51.72
C GLU A 563 -10.24 1.36 50.56
N ASP A 564 -9.91 0.98 49.32
CA ASP A 564 -10.15 1.82 48.13
C ASP A 564 -11.63 1.97 47.76
N THR A 565 -12.51 1.04 48.16
CA THR A 565 -13.95 1.07 47.89
C THR A 565 -14.78 1.61 49.07
N LYS A 566 -14.12 1.88 50.20
CA LYS A 566 -14.73 2.35 51.45
C LYS A 566 -15.52 3.64 51.30
N GLU A 567 -14.95 4.64 50.65
CA GLU A 567 -15.60 5.95 50.48
C GLU A 567 -16.84 5.85 49.58
N LEU A 568 -16.80 5.00 48.55
CA LEU A 568 -17.94 4.72 47.70
C LEU A 568 -19.04 3.99 48.49
N LEU A 569 -18.69 2.98 49.27
CA LEU A 569 -19.64 2.27 50.13
C LEU A 569 -20.27 3.23 51.16
N LYS A 570 -19.47 4.08 51.80
CA LYS A 570 -19.96 5.12 52.71
C LYS A 570 -20.93 6.07 52.02
N LEU A 571 -20.63 6.50 50.79
CA LEU A 571 -21.51 7.36 50.00
C LEU A 571 -22.84 6.66 49.69
N ILE A 572 -22.82 5.40 49.24
CA ILE A 572 -24.03 4.62 48.92
C ILE A 572 -24.90 4.43 50.17
N LEU A 573 -24.30 4.05 51.30
CA LEU A 573 -25.04 3.90 52.55
C LEU A 573 -25.58 5.24 53.08
N THR A 574 -24.86 6.35 52.86
CA THR A 574 -25.34 7.70 53.20
C THR A 574 -26.53 8.10 52.32
N ILE A 575 -26.49 7.80 51.02
CA ILE A 575 -27.60 8.02 50.09
C ILE A 575 -28.81 7.19 50.50
N MET A 576 -28.62 5.93 50.86
CA MET A 576 -29.68 5.08 51.39
C MET A 576 -30.32 5.70 52.64
N ASN A 577 -29.52 6.04 53.66
CA ASN A 577 -30.03 6.61 54.92
C ASN A 577 -30.82 7.91 54.71
N LYS A 578 -30.32 8.84 53.88
CA LYS A 578 -30.96 10.14 53.64
C LYS A 578 -32.24 10.09 52.82
N ASN A 579 -32.41 9.05 51.99
CA ASN A 579 -33.58 8.91 51.11
C ASN A 579 -34.65 7.97 51.68
N ARG A 580 -34.45 7.39 52.87
CA ARG A 580 -35.49 6.58 53.54
C ARG A 580 -36.71 7.43 53.85
N CYS A 581 -37.86 6.97 53.37
CA CYS A 581 -39.12 7.65 53.59
C CYS A 581 -39.71 7.31 54.96
N THR A 582 -40.46 8.26 55.51
CA THR A 582 -41.40 8.02 56.63
C THR A 582 -42.82 8.25 56.14
N PHE A 583 -43.83 7.83 56.91
CA PHE A 583 -45.24 8.04 56.55
C PHE A 583 -45.59 9.49 56.21
N LEU A 584 -44.91 10.45 56.83
CA LEU A 584 -45.15 11.89 56.64
C LEU A 584 -44.38 12.49 55.46
N THR A 585 -43.39 11.78 54.92
CA THR A 585 -42.43 12.30 53.91
C THR A 585 -42.21 11.33 52.75
N PHE A 586 -43.24 10.55 52.42
CA PHE A 586 -43.17 9.54 51.37
C PHE A 586 -42.97 10.18 49.99
N ASP A 587 -41.96 9.70 49.27
CA ASP A 587 -41.59 10.12 47.93
C ASP A 587 -41.20 8.88 47.13
N SER A 588 -41.83 8.69 45.96
CA SER A 588 -41.62 7.50 45.15
C SER A 588 -40.21 7.40 44.59
N LEU A 589 -39.60 8.52 44.19
CA LEU A 589 -38.24 8.54 43.64
C LEU A 589 -37.23 8.22 44.73
N LYS A 590 -37.42 8.76 45.94
CA LYS A 590 -36.57 8.41 47.08
C LYS A 590 -36.65 6.93 47.43
N MET A 591 -37.84 6.32 47.34
CA MET A 591 -38.00 4.88 47.55
C MET A 591 -37.32 4.03 46.46
N GLU A 592 -37.33 4.48 45.20
CA GLU A 592 -36.57 3.83 44.12
C GLU A 592 -35.06 3.95 44.34
N ILE A 593 -34.55 5.12 44.76
CA ILE A 593 -33.15 5.31 45.14
C ILE A 593 -32.76 4.33 46.25
N VAL A 594 -33.58 4.25 47.30
CA VAL A 594 -33.36 3.30 48.40
C VAL A 594 -33.35 1.86 47.89
N ARG A 595 -34.30 1.49 47.03
CA ARG A 595 -34.36 0.16 46.42
C ARG A 595 -33.08 -0.16 45.66
N HIS A 596 -32.61 0.75 44.80
CA HIS A 596 -31.37 0.57 44.05
C HIS A 596 -30.15 0.48 44.97
N THR A 597 -30.05 1.31 46.02
CA THR A 597 -28.93 1.20 46.99
C THR A 597 -28.92 -0.14 47.72
N VAL A 598 -30.08 -0.67 48.10
CA VAL A 598 -30.22 -2.00 48.70
C VAL A 598 -29.80 -3.10 47.72
N ASP A 599 -30.26 -3.02 46.48
CA ASP A 599 -29.88 -3.98 45.44
C ASP A 599 -28.37 -3.93 45.15
N ILE A 600 -27.74 -2.75 45.15
CA ILE A 600 -26.29 -2.61 45.00
C ILE A 600 -25.55 -3.25 46.18
N CYS A 601 -26.00 -3.00 47.40
CA CYS A 601 -25.44 -3.62 48.60
C CYS A 601 -25.54 -5.15 48.55
N CYS A 602 -26.62 -5.71 48.02
CA CYS A 602 -26.78 -7.16 47.99
C CYS A 602 -26.12 -7.86 46.78
N ASP A 603 -26.22 -7.26 45.59
CA ASP A 603 -25.88 -7.95 44.33
C ASP A 603 -24.53 -7.52 43.77
N VAL A 604 -24.09 -6.29 44.05
CA VAL A 604 -22.85 -5.74 43.49
C VAL A 604 -21.71 -5.86 44.51
N PHE A 605 -21.95 -5.53 45.79
CA PHE A 605 -20.96 -5.70 46.84
C PHE A 605 -20.83 -7.16 47.29
N LYS A 606 -19.58 -7.62 47.41
CA LYS A 606 -19.23 -8.91 48.00
C LYS A 606 -18.85 -8.70 49.47
N PRO A 607 -19.50 -9.39 50.42
CA PRO A 607 -19.17 -9.28 51.84
C PRO A 607 -17.68 -9.57 52.08
N GLY A 608 -17.02 -8.71 52.84
CA GLY A 608 -15.61 -8.87 53.19
C GLY A 608 -15.46 -9.90 54.31
N TYR A 609 -14.84 -11.04 54.04
CA TYR A 609 -14.37 -11.93 55.10
C TYR A 609 -13.02 -11.43 55.62
N ASN A 610 -12.98 -10.89 56.84
CA ASN A 610 -11.77 -10.53 57.62
C ASN A 610 -11.03 -9.21 57.28
N TYR A 611 -11.73 -8.12 56.95
CA TYR A 611 -11.08 -6.79 56.86
C TYR A 611 -11.65 -5.82 57.91
N GLU A 612 -10.77 -5.19 58.69
CA GLU A 612 -11.12 -4.13 59.67
C GLU A 612 -11.38 -2.80 58.94
N VAL A 613 -12.43 -2.74 58.11
CA VAL A 613 -12.86 -1.48 57.47
C VAL A 613 -13.89 -0.80 58.37
N ASP A 614 -13.49 0.25 59.07
CA ASP A 614 -14.40 1.04 59.92
C ASP A 614 -15.16 2.09 59.10
N ILE A 615 -16.49 1.96 59.02
CA ILE A 615 -17.38 2.89 58.31
C ILE A 615 -18.39 3.46 59.30
N THR A 616 -18.31 4.78 59.53
CA THR A 616 -19.28 5.50 60.36
C THR A 616 -20.23 6.32 59.49
N ILE A 617 -21.52 6.29 59.83
CA ILE A 617 -22.58 7.07 59.18
C ILE A 617 -23.31 7.83 60.28
N ASP A 618 -23.43 9.14 60.11
CA ASP A 618 -24.14 10.00 61.05
C ASP A 618 -25.65 9.75 60.96
N ASP A 619 -26.31 9.67 62.12
CA ASP A 619 -27.76 9.42 62.25
C ASP A 619 -28.25 8.18 61.48
N GLU A 620 -27.48 7.09 61.55
CA GLU A 620 -27.76 5.82 60.85
C GLU A 620 -29.05 5.14 61.34
N ASP A 621 -29.97 4.88 60.40
CA ASP A 621 -31.19 4.11 60.65
C ASP A 621 -30.93 2.60 60.82
N HIS A 622 -31.97 1.88 61.27
CA HIS A 622 -31.88 0.44 61.55
C HIS A 622 -31.56 -0.39 60.30
N PHE A 623 -32.05 0.01 59.13
CA PHE A 623 -31.82 -0.68 57.85
C PHE A 623 -30.39 -0.48 57.34
N THR A 624 -29.89 0.76 57.37
CA THR A 624 -28.52 1.09 56.96
C THR A 624 -27.51 0.39 57.83
N ARG A 625 -27.76 0.32 59.15
CA ARG A 625 -26.95 -0.45 60.09
C ARG A 625 -26.90 -1.94 59.75
N HIS A 626 -28.04 -2.52 59.39
CA HIS A 626 -28.12 -3.92 58.96
C HIS A 626 -27.21 -4.18 57.76
N TYR A 627 -27.34 -3.41 56.68
CA TYR A 627 -26.52 -3.60 55.48
C TYR A 627 -25.04 -3.30 55.72
N ARG A 628 -24.71 -2.26 56.50
CA ARG A 628 -23.33 -1.99 56.89
C ARG A 628 -22.72 -3.18 57.62
N THR A 629 -23.45 -3.74 58.59
CA THR A 629 -22.97 -4.87 59.40
C THR A 629 -22.85 -6.13 58.56
N PHE A 630 -23.83 -6.42 57.71
CA PHE A 630 -23.78 -7.53 56.75
C PHE A 630 -22.55 -7.47 55.84
N LEU A 631 -22.28 -6.28 55.27
CA LEU A 631 -21.20 -6.07 54.31
C LEU A 631 -19.81 -6.15 54.97
N ILE A 632 -19.63 -5.56 56.15
CA ILE A 632 -18.34 -5.53 56.85
C ILE A 632 -18.04 -6.86 57.55
N SER A 633 -19.03 -7.49 58.20
CA SER A 633 -18.80 -8.66 59.04
C SER A 633 -18.99 -9.99 58.32
N GLY A 634 -19.66 -9.99 57.16
CA GLY A 634 -20.06 -11.21 56.44
C GLY A 634 -21.05 -12.09 57.21
N LYS A 635 -21.56 -11.64 58.36
CA LYS A 635 -22.53 -12.38 59.17
C LYS A 635 -23.94 -11.95 58.78
N GLN A 636 -24.76 -12.94 58.45
CA GLN A 636 -26.17 -12.74 58.18
C GLN A 636 -26.93 -12.63 59.51
N GLN A 637 -27.10 -11.40 60.00
CA GLN A 637 -28.03 -11.10 61.09
C GLN A 637 -29.45 -11.13 60.53
N LYS A 638 -30.46 -11.44 61.36
CA LYS A 638 -31.85 -11.33 60.92
C LYS A 638 -32.22 -9.86 60.86
N LEU A 639 -32.84 -9.41 59.77
CA LEU A 639 -33.30 -8.03 59.63
C LEU A 639 -34.37 -7.69 60.69
N SER A 640 -35.13 -8.70 61.12
CA SER A 640 -36.10 -8.55 62.21
C SER A 640 -35.48 -8.15 63.56
N ASP A 641 -34.27 -8.62 63.87
CA ASP A 641 -33.57 -8.31 65.13
C ASP A 641 -33.16 -6.82 65.17
N ASP A 642 -32.80 -6.23 64.02
CA ASP A 642 -32.41 -4.82 63.92
C ASP A 642 -33.61 -3.85 63.96
N ILE A 643 -34.78 -4.28 63.46
CA ILE A 643 -36.02 -3.47 63.39
C ILE A 643 -36.84 -3.57 64.68
N CYS A 644 -36.96 -4.77 65.25
CA CYS A 644 -37.86 -5.06 66.38
C CYS A 644 -37.13 -5.34 67.70
N GLY A 645 -35.80 -5.53 67.69
CA GLY A 645 -35.07 -6.13 68.82
C GLY A 645 -35.28 -7.65 68.90
N ASP A 646 -34.86 -8.29 70.01
CA ASP A 646 -35.11 -9.73 70.25
C ASP A 646 -36.59 -10.06 69.98
N PHE A 647 -36.88 -10.75 68.87
CA PHE A 647 -38.24 -11.10 68.50
C PHE A 647 -38.81 -12.11 69.51
N LYS A 648 -39.52 -11.61 70.53
CA LYS A 648 -40.17 -12.43 71.56
C LYS A 648 -41.66 -12.57 71.24
N THR A 649 -42.14 -13.81 71.17
CA THR A 649 -43.55 -14.18 71.01
C THR A 649 -44.47 -13.52 72.04
N ASP A 650 -43.90 -13.12 73.17
CA ASP A 650 -44.60 -12.63 74.35
C ASP A 650 -44.91 -11.11 74.27
N GLN A 651 -44.40 -10.42 73.23
CA GLN A 651 -44.55 -8.97 73.01
C GLN A 651 -45.11 -8.63 71.61
N SER A 652 -46.23 -9.26 71.23
CA SER A 652 -46.85 -9.10 69.91
C SER A 652 -47.18 -7.65 69.52
N ASN A 653 -47.61 -6.82 70.47
CA ASN A 653 -47.97 -5.41 70.20
C ASN A 653 -46.77 -4.52 69.88
N SER A 654 -45.61 -4.73 70.49
CA SER A 654 -44.39 -3.95 70.18
C SER A 654 -43.78 -4.37 68.85
N ASN A 655 -43.82 -5.67 68.53
CA ASN A 655 -43.35 -6.19 67.24
C ASN A 655 -44.24 -5.69 66.09
N LEU A 656 -45.57 -5.69 66.28
CA LEU A 656 -46.51 -5.12 65.32
C LEU A 656 -46.27 -3.61 65.11
N TYR A 657 -46.02 -2.86 66.18
CA TYR A 657 -45.75 -1.43 66.09
C TYR A 657 -44.41 -1.13 65.40
N GLY A 658 -43.37 -1.96 65.61
CA GLY A 658 -42.10 -1.88 64.89
C GLY A 658 -42.26 -2.14 63.38
N LEU A 659 -42.99 -3.20 63.02
CA LEU A 659 -43.31 -3.53 61.63
C LEU A 659 -44.17 -2.44 60.96
N LEU A 660 -45.15 -1.89 61.67
CA LEU A 660 -45.97 -0.79 61.16
C LEU A 660 -45.12 0.46 60.89
N LYS A 661 -44.13 0.76 61.73
CA LYS A 661 -43.20 1.88 61.51
C LYS A 661 -42.26 1.65 60.33
N ALA A 662 -41.94 0.39 60.01
CA ALA A 662 -41.08 0.03 58.88
C ALA A 662 -41.79 0.11 57.52
N LEU A 663 -43.13 0.06 57.47
CA LEU A 663 -43.96 0.12 56.23
C LEU A 663 -43.52 1.16 55.18
N PRO A 664 -43.39 2.45 55.51
CA PRO A 664 -43.04 3.47 54.53
C PRO A 664 -41.54 3.51 54.22
N SER A 665 -40.71 2.82 55.00
CA SER A 665 -39.25 2.88 54.92
C SER A 665 -38.64 1.67 54.22
N ALA A 666 -39.28 0.51 54.27
CA ALA A 666 -38.74 -0.73 53.73
C ALA A 666 -39.09 -0.94 52.25
N VAL A 667 -38.14 -1.48 51.49
CA VAL A 667 -38.30 -1.81 50.06
C VAL A 667 -38.67 -3.27 49.84
N ASN A 668 -39.10 -3.62 48.63
CA ASN A 668 -39.61 -4.98 48.30
C ASN A 668 -38.69 -6.12 48.76
N ARG A 669 -37.37 -5.98 48.59
CA ARG A 669 -36.40 -7.01 48.97
C ARG A 669 -36.34 -7.25 50.48
N GLU A 670 -36.42 -6.17 51.26
CA GLU A 670 -36.45 -6.21 52.73
C GLU A 670 -37.77 -6.82 53.23
N TRP A 671 -38.90 -6.49 52.59
CA TRP A 671 -40.18 -7.14 52.89
C TRP A 671 -40.14 -8.64 52.65
N LEU A 672 -39.59 -9.06 51.50
CA LEU A 672 -39.42 -10.48 51.20
C LEU A 672 -38.52 -11.17 52.23
N GLN A 673 -37.43 -10.52 52.66
CA GLN A 673 -36.55 -11.04 53.71
C GLN A 673 -37.29 -11.17 55.05
N LEU A 674 -38.03 -10.16 55.49
CA LEU A 674 -38.79 -10.18 56.74
C LEU A 674 -39.89 -11.26 56.73
N VAL A 675 -40.57 -11.47 55.60
CA VAL A 675 -41.57 -12.55 55.47
C VAL A 675 -40.90 -13.92 55.56
N GLN A 676 -39.79 -14.13 54.84
CA GLN A 676 -39.06 -15.40 54.86
C GLN A 676 -38.44 -15.72 56.23
N GLU A 677 -37.98 -14.70 56.96
CA GLU A 677 -37.45 -14.85 58.32
C GLU A 677 -38.54 -15.28 59.31
N ASN A 678 -39.79 -14.84 59.12
CA ASN A 678 -40.93 -15.16 59.97
C ASN A 678 -41.63 -16.49 59.62
N ASP A 679 -41.67 -16.90 58.35
CA ASP A 679 -42.19 -18.21 57.93
C ASP A 679 -41.33 -19.39 58.46
N ARG A 680 -40.03 -19.17 58.69
CA ARG A 680 -39.12 -20.19 59.25
C ARG A 680 -39.23 -20.34 60.77
N SER A 681 -39.78 -19.36 61.48
CA SER A 681 -40.03 -19.46 62.93
C SER A 681 -41.25 -20.29 63.31
N ASP A 682 -42.18 -20.54 62.38
CA ASP A 682 -43.38 -21.35 62.63
C ASP A 682 -43.17 -22.87 62.43
N GLN A 683 -41.95 -23.31 62.10
CA GLN A 683 -41.59 -24.74 61.95
C GLN A 683 -40.62 -25.27 63.03
N SER A 684 -40.36 -24.52 64.11
CA SER A 684 -39.55 -24.99 65.25
C SER A 684 -40.38 -25.29 66.50
#